data_AF-A0A416D4R2-F1
#
_entry.id   AF-A0A416D4R2-F1
#
_cell.length_a   1.000
_cell.length_b   1.000
_cell.length_c   1.000
_cell.angle_alpha   90.00
_cell.angle_beta   90.00
_cell.angle_gamma   90.00
#
_symmetry.space_group_name_H-M   'P 1'
#
loop_
_entity.id
_entity.type
_entity.pdbx_description
1 polymer ?
#
loop_
_entity_poly.entity_id
_entity_poly.type
_entity_poly.pdbx_seq_one_letter_code
_entity_poly.pdbx_strand_id
1 'polypeptide(L)'
;MEKFYPTKAGIEYAALTAQGKIIEFTKGKFGDGVRSTENITELTDLIHPLGELPISKKSVKNSTIITTTQFSNRVGGSILPTFYLMEIGLFAKVVNADGTDDDEHPETLIGYAFDGHGDKIIGTSLSEFIINIPLTVADVNNVTVDIDSLVYPTLKQFEDEVNTRKTEDEELQNSLNVHITDTSNPHGVTAEQIGLDKVPNVATNDQTPTYSQNSSLSNITSGEKLSVSFGKIMKAIADLISHIGSKSNPHSVTKSQVGLDKVPNVTTDNQSPTFTEAATRANITSGETLSTLFGKIKKFFTDLKTVAFTGSYTDLSNKPTSMQNPNSLTLTMNGSSSIYNGSATASKSWYAPTSVGTAGYNLISNGSGAPVWQQPPYAVCSTSSGTGAKTVSITNFKLVTGTRVSVKFSNKTSTTPTLNVSSTGAKEIKLVQTNGTYVSVNSYNSWSAGEIVELIYDGTYWVAVSSNMRFVSGAQSATVIVGTTYSSGYCDYRCDGSNDVSIINTAIQDAYSRLYKNDSDYTGVAYPNLGVKVFFKAGVYKVNGNIYTGNTAWVSNNNYITLEGESENAVTFVKTTDNSHSLIDATDISFVFKNINFHFAQVASTEIKCSGVSFYDCNITLRTAGYSGDSFTFIVAHNSDNGVVRMNGGSFTFITVSGWTPCITGIDCYGVDIHNCNIQLKNGANSNNIPSGDSLELNFIYQTQSNATRGTYPNIMSHCTFKCSGNTSIIASTEISITESEITLADKSSKISHYATSSSQTLRNIFANNRVHSTGSYVYMRFGVITCNSFGRADTYGSVSSSYSYYLYNEVCCSITGNFFVGSWSLYLGSRNATVTGNMYKGSLSKSSTSTGTVTMANNVAAN
;
A
#
# COMPACT_ATOMS: atom_id res chain seq x y z
N MET A 1 -26.53 59.61 72.28
CA MET A 1 -26.41 61.04 71.93
C MET A 1 -27.49 61.84 72.64
N GLU A 2 -27.19 62.42 73.81
CA GLU A 2 -28.22 63.00 74.71
C GLU A 2 -28.48 64.51 74.50
N LYS A 3 -27.58 65.25 73.85
CA LYS A 3 -27.71 66.71 73.71
C LYS A 3 -26.99 67.27 72.47
N PHE A 4 -27.67 68.16 71.75
CA PHE A 4 -27.06 69.05 70.76
C PHE A 4 -26.57 70.34 71.44
N TYR A 5 -25.39 70.79 71.05
CA TYR A 5 -24.76 72.03 71.48
C TYR A 5 -24.69 72.99 70.28
N PRO A 6 -25.16 74.25 70.40
CA PRO A 6 -25.04 75.21 69.33
C PRO A 6 -23.59 75.68 69.18
N THR A 7 -23.14 75.88 67.93
CA THR A 7 -21.87 76.55 67.64
C THR A 7 -22.03 78.06 67.80
N LYS A 8 -20.94 78.84 67.75
CA LYS A 8 -20.99 80.31 67.71
C LYS A 8 -21.83 80.79 66.53
N ALA A 9 -21.62 80.20 65.34
CA ALA A 9 -22.44 80.48 64.16
C ALA A 9 -23.91 80.11 64.37
N GLY A 10 -24.21 79.00 65.04
CA GLY A 10 -25.59 78.63 65.38
C GLY A 10 -26.31 79.63 66.28
N ILE A 11 -25.61 80.21 67.27
CA ILE A 11 -26.15 81.27 68.14
C ILE A 11 -26.33 82.58 67.35
N GLU A 12 -25.36 82.92 66.51
CA GLU A 12 -25.38 84.10 65.64
C GLU A 12 -26.53 84.05 64.62
N TYR A 13 -26.71 82.92 63.94
CA TYR A 13 -27.76 82.73 62.94
C TYR A 13 -29.14 82.74 63.61
N ALA A 14 -29.26 82.11 64.79
CA ALA A 14 -30.47 82.21 65.61
C ALA A 14 -30.82 83.67 65.97
N ALA A 15 -29.85 84.49 66.35
CA ALA A 15 -30.07 85.91 66.64
C ALA A 15 -30.48 86.73 65.39
N LEU A 16 -30.00 86.38 64.20
CA LEU A 16 -30.40 87.01 62.95
C LEU A 16 -31.88 86.77 62.59
N THR A 17 -32.50 85.68 63.05
CA THR A 17 -33.95 85.46 62.84
C THR A 17 -34.82 86.53 63.51
N ALA A 18 -34.38 87.09 64.64
CA ALA A 18 -35.06 88.22 65.29
C ALA A 18 -34.99 89.53 64.48
N GLN A 19 -34.15 89.58 63.43
CA GLN A 19 -34.00 90.68 62.50
C GLN A 19 -34.73 90.45 61.17
N GLY A 20 -35.47 89.34 61.03
CA GLY A 20 -36.25 89.00 59.83
C GLY A 20 -35.47 88.23 58.75
N LYS A 21 -34.25 87.76 59.04
CA LYS A 21 -33.51 86.82 58.20
C LYS A 21 -34.03 85.39 58.40
N ILE A 22 -33.85 84.52 57.41
CA ILE A 22 -34.31 83.13 57.42
C ILE A 22 -33.12 82.19 57.61
N ILE A 23 -33.25 81.15 58.44
CA ILE A 23 -32.26 80.06 58.53
C ILE A 23 -32.72 78.93 57.62
N GLU A 24 -31.93 78.63 56.58
CA GLU A 24 -32.15 77.46 55.74
C GLU A 24 -31.26 76.31 56.22
N PHE A 25 -31.85 75.31 56.87
CA PHE A 25 -31.15 74.04 57.13
C PHE A 25 -30.95 73.29 55.81
N THR A 26 -29.68 73.05 55.47
CA THR A 26 -29.25 72.47 54.19
C THR A 26 -29.03 70.96 54.30
N LYS A 27 -28.27 70.51 55.31
CA LYS A 27 -27.93 69.09 55.54
C LYS A 27 -27.53 68.81 56.98
N GLY A 28 -27.53 67.53 57.36
CA GLY A 28 -26.70 67.05 58.46
C GLY A 28 -25.42 66.38 57.97
N LYS A 29 -24.54 66.02 58.90
CA LYS A 29 -23.42 65.08 58.66
C LYS A 29 -23.28 64.13 59.84
N PHE A 30 -22.64 62.99 59.62
CA PHE A 30 -22.27 62.03 60.66
C PHE A 30 -20.79 61.67 60.59
N GLY A 31 -20.23 61.24 61.72
CA GLY A 31 -18.82 60.85 61.84
C GLY A 31 -18.53 59.95 63.05
N ASP A 32 -17.27 59.53 63.15
CA ASP A 32 -16.71 58.76 64.27
C ASP A 32 -15.60 59.53 65.02
N GLY A 33 -15.54 60.86 64.86
CA GLY A 33 -14.58 61.73 65.54
C GLY A 33 -14.70 61.67 67.07
N VAL A 34 -13.56 61.43 67.73
CA VAL A 34 -13.45 61.39 69.19
C VAL A 34 -12.94 62.72 69.72
N ARG A 35 -13.77 63.41 70.51
CA ARG A 35 -13.41 64.69 71.13
C ARG A 35 -12.32 64.54 72.19
N SER A 36 -11.29 65.38 72.12
CA SER A 36 -10.14 65.43 73.04
C SER A 36 -10.08 66.74 73.85
N THR A 37 -10.10 67.89 73.16
CA THR A 37 -9.86 69.23 73.73
C THR A 37 -10.62 70.35 72.98
N GLU A 38 -11.37 69.99 71.95
CA GLU A 38 -11.92 70.91 70.96
C GLU A 38 -13.06 71.75 71.56
N ASN A 39 -13.05 73.05 71.25
CA ASN A 39 -14.06 73.98 71.70
C ASN A 39 -15.28 73.94 70.75
N ILE A 40 -16.39 73.37 71.22
CA ILE A 40 -17.59 73.12 70.40
C ILE A 40 -18.16 74.43 69.81
N THR A 41 -17.98 75.57 70.49
CA THR A 41 -18.49 76.85 69.97
C THR A 41 -17.72 77.34 68.74
N GLU A 42 -16.52 76.85 68.46
CA GLU A 42 -15.68 77.29 67.34
C GLU A 42 -15.64 76.29 66.16
N LEU A 43 -16.37 75.17 66.26
CA LEU A 43 -16.46 74.19 65.18
C LEU A 43 -17.30 74.72 64.01
N THR A 44 -16.79 74.52 62.79
CA THR A 44 -17.43 74.82 61.51
C THR A 44 -17.73 73.56 60.67
N ASP A 45 -17.16 72.41 61.06
CA ASP A 45 -17.45 71.07 60.53
C ASP A 45 -17.27 70.02 61.67
N LEU A 46 -17.60 68.76 61.39
CA LEU A 46 -17.33 67.61 62.27
C LEU A 46 -15.82 67.38 62.45
N ILE A 47 -15.45 66.68 63.52
CA ILE A 47 -14.06 66.32 63.83
C ILE A 47 -13.52 65.30 62.82
N HIS A 48 -14.34 64.31 62.43
CA HIS A 48 -14.05 63.34 61.37
C HIS A 48 -15.33 62.91 60.62
N PRO A 49 -15.80 63.71 59.65
CA PRO A 49 -17.02 63.42 58.89
C PRO A 49 -16.86 62.19 57.98
N LEU A 50 -17.80 61.25 58.08
CA LEU A 50 -17.88 60.04 57.26
C LEU A 50 -18.94 60.10 56.16
N GLY A 51 -19.95 60.95 56.30
CA GLY A 51 -21.00 61.13 55.29
C GLY A 51 -22.00 62.24 55.61
N GLU A 52 -22.79 62.62 54.60
CA GLU A 52 -23.86 63.61 54.72
C GLU A 52 -25.21 62.93 55.06
N LEU A 53 -26.09 63.67 55.72
CA LEU A 53 -27.44 63.27 56.12
C LEU A 53 -28.46 64.18 55.43
N PRO A 54 -29.19 63.73 54.40
CA PRO A 54 -30.19 64.56 53.74
C PRO A 54 -31.33 64.89 54.70
N ILE A 55 -31.80 66.14 54.68
CA ILE A 55 -32.93 66.58 55.48
C ILE A 55 -34.22 66.14 54.79
N SER A 56 -34.95 65.23 55.44
CA SER A 56 -36.16 64.61 54.90
C SER A 56 -37.45 65.28 55.39
N LYS A 57 -37.41 65.94 56.56
CA LYS A 57 -38.55 66.68 57.12
C LYS A 57 -38.08 67.71 58.14
N LYS A 58 -38.80 68.82 58.26
CA LYS A 58 -38.66 69.85 59.29
C LYS A 58 -39.99 69.94 60.05
N SER A 59 -39.97 70.17 61.37
CA SER A 59 -41.19 70.35 62.18
C SER A 59 -40.90 71.18 63.44
N VAL A 60 -41.91 71.80 64.05
CA VAL A 60 -41.74 72.59 65.29
C VAL A 60 -42.64 72.06 66.39
N LYS A 61 -42.09 72.00 67.61
CA LYS A 61 -42.81 71.71 68.85
C LYS A 61 -42.18 72.51 69.99
N ASN A 62 -42.98 73.33 70.69
CA ASN A 62 -42.57 74.11 71.86
C ASN A 62 -41.25 74.90 71.62
N SER A 63 -41.22 75.72 70.56
CA SER A 63 -40.06 76.53 70.13
C SER A 63 -38.75 75.77 69.83
N THR A 64 -38.83 74.44 69.73
CA THR A 64 -37.76 73.58 69.20
C THR A 64 -38.11 73.14 67.78
N ILE A 65 -37.20 73.39 66.84
CA ILE A 65 -37.22 72.85 65.49
C ILE A 65 -36.66 71.43 65.57
N ILE A 66 -37.39 70.45 65.02
CA ILE A 66 -36.94 69.07 64.89
C ILE A 66 -36.71 68.82 63.40
N THR A 67 -35.44 68.65 63.05
CA THR A 67 -34.98 68.30 61.71
C THR A 67 -34.80 66.78 61.64
N THR A 68 -35.60 66.12 60.80
CA THR A 68 -35.56 64.68 60.58
C THR A 68 -34.67 64.37 59.38
N THR A 69 -33.58 63.63 59.60
CA THR A 69 -32.69 63.13 58.55
C THR A 69 -32.79 61.61 58.42
N GLN A 70 -32.39 61.10 57.26
CA GLN A 70 -32.26 59.65 57.03
C GLN A 70 -30.78 59.30 57.02
N PHE A 71 -30.37 58.41 57.92
CA PHE A 71 -29.03 57.84 57.95
C PHE A 71 -28.97 56.64 57.01
N SER A 72 -27.90 56.55 56.22
CA SER A 72 -27.50 55.35 55.50
C SER A 72 -25.98 55.21 55.60
N ASN A 73 -25.49 54.01 55.93
CA ASN A 73 -24.04 53.73 55.94
C ASN A 73 -23.46 53.51 54.54
N ARG A 74 -24.21 53.82 53.46
CA ARG A 74 -23.74 53.80 52.07
C ARG A 74 -23.35 55.21 51.60
N VAL A 75 -22.11 55.39 51.19
CA VAL A 75 -21.57 56.65 50.66
C VAL A 75 -20.89 56.38 49.32
N GLY A 76 -21.19 57.19 48.29
CA GLY A 76 -20.54 57.08 46.97
C GLY A 76 -20.68 55.70 46.30
N GLY A 77 -21.78 54.98 46.55
CA GLY A 77 -22.04 53.64 46.04
C GLY A 77 -21.59 52.49 46.96
N SER A 78 -20.62 52.71 47.86
CA SER A 78 -20.04 51.70 48.75
C SER A 78 -20.60 51.75 50.17
N ILE A 79 -20.63 50.62 50.87
CA ILE A 79 -20.95 50.57 52.31
C ILE A 79 -19.67 50.89 53.11
N LEU A 80 -19.77 51.80 54.08
CA LEU A 80 -18.66 52.17 54.96
C LEU A 80 -18.22 50.98 55.85
N PRO A 81 -16.92 50.86 56.19
CA PRO A 81 -16.45 49.85 57.14
C PRO A 81 -17.09 50.03 58.52
N THR A 82 -17.05 49.01 59.37
CA THR A 82 -17.64 49.06 60.72
C THR A 82 -17.06 50.21 61.55
N PHE A 83 -17.90 51.15 61.98
CA PHE A 83 -17.54 52.34 62.76
C PHE A 83 -18.48 52.54 63.96
N TYR A 84 -18.17 53.49 64.83
CA TYR A 84 -19.07 53.94 65.89
C TYR A 84 -19.59 55.34 65.55
N LEU A 85 -20.91 55.54 65.56
CA LEU A 85 -21.55 56.81 65.29
C LEU A 85 -21.39 57.73 66.50
N MET A 86 -20.29 58.47 66.55
CA MET A 86 -19.86 59.25 67.73
C MET A 86 -20.16 60.74 67.62
N GLU A 87 -20.40 61.26 66.41
CA GLU A 87 -20.73 62.67 66.20
C GLU A 87 -21.77 62.88 65.08
N ILE A 88 -22.62 63.89 65.25
CA ILE A 88 -23.57 64.38 64.24
C ILE A 88 -23.58 65.90 64.29
N GLY A 89 -23.51 66.51 63.11
CA GLY A 89 -23.67 67.95 62.92
C GLY A 89 -24.91 68.29 62.10
N LEU A 90 -25.45 69.47 62.35
CA LEU A 90 -26.50 70.10 61.54
C LEU A 90 -25.95 71.40 60.93
N PHE A 91 -26.12 71.54 59.62
CA PHE A 91 -25.65 72.66 58.82
C PHE A 91 -26.83 73.53 58.37
N ALA A 92 -26.57 74.82 58.30
CA ALA A 92 -27.47 75.79 57.73
C ALA A 92 -26.69 76.97 57.12
N LYS A 93 -27.37 77.70 56.24
CA LYS A 93 -26.98 79.04 55.78
C LYS A 93 -28.06 80.04 56.20
N VAL A 94 -27.74 81.33 56.16
CA VAL A 94 -28.76 82.38 56.26
C VAL A 94 -29.20 82.78 54.85
N VAL A 95 -30.50 83.01 54.66
CA VAL A 95 -31.05 83.59 53.44
C VAL A 95 -31.84 84.87 53.77
N ASN A 96 -31.80 85.80 52.83
CA ASN A 96 -32.50 87.07 52.88
C ASN A 96 -34.01 86.88 52.78
N ALA A 97 -34.78 87.90 53.17
CA ALA A 97 -36.24 87.87 53.10
C ALA A 97 -36.82 87.80 51.66
N ASP A 98 -35.98 88.00 50.63
CA ASP A 98 -36.30 87.81 49.21
C ASP A 98 -35.90 86.43 48.65
N GLY A 99 -35.36 85.53 49.50
CA GLY A 99 -34.92 84.20 49.12
C GLY A 99 -33.52 84.13 48.51
N THR A 100 -32.75 85.22 48.48
CA THR A 100 -31.34 85.19 48.08
C THR A 100 -30.42 84.75 49.21
N ASP A 101 -29.31 84.08 48.88
CA ASP A 101 -28.31 83.66 49.87
C ASP A 101 -27.62 84.88 50.51
N ASP A 102 -27.34 84.80 51.81
CA ASP A 102 -26.57 85.81 52.53
C ASP A 102 -25.07 85.48 52.44
N ASP A 103 -24.37 86.11 51.49
CA ASP A 103 -22.93 85.87 51.25
C ASP A 103 -22.05 86.13 52.50
N GLU A 104 -22.51 86.91 53.48
CA GLU A 104 -21.80 87.11 54.76
C GLU A 104 -21.97 85.94 55.74
N HIS A 105 -23.00 85.10 55.54
CA HIS A 105 -23.42 84.02 56.45
C HIS A 105 -23.66 82.69 55.70
N PRO A 106 -22.60 82.10 55.08
CA PRO A 106 -22.68 80.91 54.23
C PRO A 106 -22.99 79.61 54.99
N GLU A 107 -23.15 78.50 54.26
CA GLU A 107 -23.34 77.17 54.88
C GLU A 107 -22.24 76.84 55.90
N THR A 108 -22.63 76.60 57.15
CA THR A 108 -21.71 76.21 58.23
C THR A 108 -22.40 75.33 59.28
N LEU A 109 -21.61 74.67 60.12
CA LEU A 109 -22.10 73.88 61.25
C LEU A 109 -22.74 74.80 62.29
N ILE A 110 -24.05 74.65 62.53
CA ILE A 110 -24.81 75.43 63.51
C ILE A 110 -25.10 74.67 64.81
N GLY A 111 -25.07 73.33 64.78
CA GLY A 111 -25.32 72.50 65.95
C GLY A 111 -24.57 71.18 65.87
N TYR A 112 -23.96 70.79 66.99
CA TYR A 112 -23.08 69.62 67.10
C TYR A 112 -23.48 68.75 68.30
N ALA A 113 -23.61 67.45 68.09
CA ALA A 113 -23.78 66.45 69.14
C ALA A 113 -22.64 65.44 69.06
N PHE A 114 -22.17 65.01 70.23
CA PHE A 114 -21.16 63.96 70.37
C PHE A 114 -21.54 62.96 71.47
N ASP A 115 -21.01 61.75 71.37
CA ASP A 115 -21.18 60.69 72.35
C ASP A 115 -19.91 59.82 72.42
N GLY A 116 -19.32 59.72 73.61
CA GLY A 116 -18.14 58.88 73.86
C GLY A 116 -18.42 57.38 73.78
N HIS A 117 -19.70 56.99 73.73
CA HIS A 117 -20.18 55.61 73.62
C HIS A 117 -21.17 55.45 72.46
N GLY A 118 -20.89 56.11 71.33
CA GLY A 118 -21.73 56.11 70.13
C GLY A 118 -22.13 54.73 69.59
N ASP A 119 -23.21 54.67 68.82
CA ASP A 119 -23.79 53.40 68.35
C ASP A 119 -22.90 52.69 67.32
N LYS A 120 -22.73 51.37 67.45
CA LYS A 120 -21.91 50.59 66.53
C LYS A 120 -22.66 50.29 65.22
N ILE A 121 -22.16 50.81 64.11
CA ILE A 121 -22.69 50.56 62.77
C ILE A 121 -21.86 49.46 62.08
N ILE A 122 -22.52 48.39 61.63
CA ILE A 122 -21.85 47.22 61.06
C ILE A 122 -21.64 47.41 59.55
N GLY A 123 -20.38 47.40 59.08
CA GLY A 123 -20.02 47.66 57.69
C GLY A 123 -20.21 46.49 56.70
N THR A 124 -20.66 45.32 57.16
CA THR A 124 -20.97 44.16 56.30
C THR A 124 -22.40 44.16 55.77
N SER A 125 -23.22 45.14 56.15
CA SER A 125 -24.64 45.21 55.81
C SER A 125 -25.11 46.67 55.71
N LEU A 126 -26.06 46.93 54.80
CA LEU A 126 -26.73 48.22 54.72
C LEU A 126 -27.50 48.47 56.03
N SER A 127 -27.26 49.62 56.65
CA SER A 127 -27.92 50.05 57.88
C SER A 127 -28.58 51.39 57.62
N GLU A 128 -29.91 51.44 57.74
CA GLU A 128 -30.72 52.63 57.46
C GLU A 128 -31.71 52.88 58.60
N PHE A 129 -31.75 54.11 59.10
CA PHE A 129 -32.66 54.53 60.17
C PHE A 129 -32.85 56.05 60.16
N ILE A 130 -33.89 56.50 60.87
CA ILE A 130 -34.26 57.92 60.95
C ILE A 130 -33.61 58.54 62.18
N ILE A 131 -32.99 59.71 62.01
CA ILE A 131 -32.43 60.52 63.10
C ILE A 131 -33.24 61.81 63.20
N ASN A 132 -33.67 62.15 64.42
CA ASN A 132 -34.31 63.43 64.71
C ASN A 132 -33.33 64.32 65.47
N ILE A 133 -32.99 65.47 64.89
CA ILE A 133 -32.08 66.47 65.45
C ILE A 133 -32.93 67.63 66.00
N PRO A 134 -33.08 67.77 67.33
CA PRO A 134 -33.76 68.91 67.93
C PRO A 134 -32.81 70.11 68.09
N LEU A 135 -33.23 71.28 67.61
CA LEU A 135 -32.57 72.56 67.80
C LEU A 135 -33.58 73.59 68.37
N THR A 136 -33.28 74.13 69.55
CA THR A 136 -34.05 75.23 70.15
C THR A 136 -33.44 76.56 69.69
N VAL A 137 -34.21 77.37 68.97
CA VAL A 137 -33.71 78.59 68.31
C VAL A 137 -33.93 79.88 69.11
N ALA A 138 -35.03 80.02 69.85
CA ALA A 138 -35.26 81.13 70.77
C ALA A 138 -36.48 80.88 71.69
N ASP A 139 -36.59 81.62 72.79
CA ASP A 139 -37.72 81.59 73.73
C ASP A 139 -38.81 82.62 73.34
N VAL A 140 -39.35 82.47 72.12
CA VAL A 140 -40.41 83.33 71.55
C VAL A 140 -41.57 82.51 70.98
N ASN A 141 -42.77 83.08 71.05
CA ASN A 141 -44.04 82.36 70.80
C ASN A 141 -44.39 82.13 69.31
N ASN A 142 -43.69 82.75 68.36
CA ASN A 142 -43.99 82.66 66.93
C ASN A 142 -42.75 82.19 66.16
N VAL A 143 -42.65 80.89 65.89
CA VAL A 143 -41.69 80.31 64.94
C VAL A 143 -42.48 79.80 63.73
N THR A 144 -42.34 80.46 62.59
CA THR A 144 -42.96 80.03 61.33
C THR A 144 -41.97 79.13 60.59
N VAL A 145 -42.38 77.91 60.24
CA VAL A 145 -41.59 77.02 59.38
C VAL A 145 -42.19 77.12 57.98
N ASP A 146 -41.42 77.63 57.03
CA ASP A 146 -41.74 77.41 55.63
C ASP A 146 -41.40 75.96 55.28
N ILE A 147 -42.37 75.25 54.69
CA ILE A 147 -42.19 73.86 54.26
C ILE A 147 -42.19 73.91 52.75
N ASP A 148 -40.99 73.87 52.17
CA ASP A 148 -40.84 73.65 50.74
C ASP A 148 -41.73 72.50 50.31
N SER A 149 -42.67 72.82 49.43
CA SER A 149 -43.60 71.85 48.89
C SER A 149 -42.80 70.72 48.27
N LEU A 150 -43.13 69.48 48.61
CA LEU A 150 -42.72 68.32 47.83
C LEU A 150 -43.01 68.62 46.37
N VAL A 151 -41.96 68.77 45.55
CA VAL A 151 -42.08 68.83 44.09
C VAL A 151 -42.45 67.42 43.63
N TYR A 152 -43.72 67.08 43.82
CA TYR A 152 -44.37 66.10 42.98
C TYR A 152 -44.35 66.69 41.57
N PRO A 153 -43.83 65.96 40.56
CA PRO A 153 -44.09 66.36 39.19
C PRO A 153 -45.61 66.51 39.03
N THR A 154 -46.05 67.60 38.40
CA THR A 154 -47.48 67.74 38.07
C THR A 154 -47.95 66.50 37.32
N LEU A 155 -49.24 66.14 37.40
CA LEU A 155 -49.73 64.93 36.71
C LEU A 155 -49.29 64.90 35.24
N LYS A 156 -49.30 66.07 34.59
CA LYS A 156 -48.76 66.26 33.25
C LYS A 156 -47.24 66.02 33.13
N GLN A 157 -46.39 66.52 34.03
CA GLN A 157 -44.96 66.22 33.99
C GLN A 157 -44.66 64.74 34.25
N PHE A 158 -45.43 64.09 35.12
CA PHE A 158 -45.32 62.65 35.34
C PHE A 158 -45.80 61.86 34.12
N GLU A 159 -46.91 62.26 33.49
CA GLU A 159 -47.39 61.70 32.22
C GLU A 159 -46.39 61.94 31.08
N ASP A 160 -45.81 63.13 30.96
CA ASP A 160 -44.80 63.48 29.95
C ASP A 160 -43.52 62.64 30.16
N GLU A 161 -43.04 62.46 31.39
CA GLU A 161 -41.86 61.61 31.69
C GLU A 161 -42.16 60.12 31.49
N VAL A 162 -43.35 59.64 31.90
CA VAL A 162 -43.78 58.25 31.65
C VAL A 162 -44.01 57.98 30.16
N ASN A 163 -44.53 58.96 29.40
CA ASN A 163 -44.69 58.85 27.95
C ASN A 163 -43.33 58.91 27.24
N THR A 164 -42.39 59.72 27.72
CA THR A 164 -41.01 59.74 27.19
C THR A 164 -40.34 58.39 27.42
N ARG A 165 -40.37 57.85 28.65
CA ARG A 165 -39.84 56.51 28.95
C ARG A 165 -40.57 55.40 28.20
N LYS A 166 -41.89 55.49 27.99
CA LYS A 166 -42.62 54.58 27.10
C LYS A 166 -42.15 54.68 25.66
N THR A 167 -41.86 55.88 25.17
CA THR A 167 -41.37 56.09 23.80
C THR A 167 -39.96 55.51 23.67
N GLU A 168 -39.09 55.72 24.66
CA GLU A 168 -37.76 55.10 24.74
C GLU A 168 -37.83 53.57 24.83
N ASP A 169 -38.73 53.01 25.67
CA ASP A 169 -38.96 51.56 25.76
C ASP A 169 -39.59 50.99 24.46
N GLU A 170 -40.50 51.71 23.80
CA GLU A 170 -41.09 51.33 22.52
C GLU A 170 -40.08 51.42 21.37
N GLU A 171 -39.18 52.42 21.38
CA GLU A 171 -38.06 52.54 20.44
C GLU A 171 -36.99 51.47 20.69
N LEU A 172 -36.66 51.16 21.94
CA LEU A 172 -35.73 50.10 22.30
C LEU A 172 -36.31 48.72 21.97
N GLN A 173 -37.59 48.50 22.24
CA GLN A 173 -38.31 47.28 21.87
C GLN A 173 -38.48 47.18 20.36
N ASN A 174 -38.71 48.27 19.62
CA ASN A 174 -38.68 48.26 18.16
C ASN A 174 -37.29 47.98 17.60
N SER A 175 -36.24 48.59 18.15
CA SER A 175 -34.85 48.33 17.75
C SER A 175 -34.45 46.87 18.01
N LEU A 176 -34.85 46.32 19.15
CA LEU A 176 -34.66 44.92 19.49
C LEU A 176 -35.51 43.98 18.63
N ASN A 177 -36.76 44.32 18.36
CA ASN A 177 -37.62 43.54 17.46
C ASN A 177 -37.09 43.57 16.02
N VAL A 178 -36.61 44.72 15.53
CA VAL A 178 -35.91 44.85 14.25
C VAL A 178 -34.67 43.97 14.27
N HIS A 179 -33.81 44.03 15.29
CA HIS A 179 -32.61 43.19 15.36
C HIS A 179 -32.92 41.67 15.43
N ILE A 180 -33.96 41.26 16.15
CA ILE A 180 -34.38 39.84 16.26
C ILE A 180 -35.08 39.35 14.98
N THR A 181 -35.74 40.24 14.24
CA THR A 181 -36.36 39.91 12.93
C THR A 181 -35.42 40.13 11.75
N ASP A 182 -34.28 40.80 11.96
CA ASP A 182 -33.23 41.00 10.96
C ASP A 182 -32.46 39.70 10.72
N THR A 183 -32.94 38.98 9.72
CA THR A 183 -32.30 37.78 9.17
C THR A 183 -31.22 38.12 8.13
N SER A 184 -30.95 39.40 7.87
CA SER A 184 -30.01 39.83 6.84
C SER A 184 -28.56 39.92 7.36
N ASN A 185 -27.89 38.76 7.40
CA ASN A 185 -26.48 38.58 7.75
C ASN A 185 -26.13 38.89 9.23
N PRO A 186 -25.93 37.88 10.11
CA PRO A 186 -25.50 36.52 9.77
C PRO A 186 -26.62 35.47 9.60
N HIS A 187 -27.86 35.75 10.01
CA HIS A 187 -28.90 34.73 10.20
C HIS A 187 -29.94 34.62 9.08
N GLY A 188 -29.49 34.35 7.84
CA GLY A 188 -30.41 34.18 6.70
C GLY A 188 -29.91 34.73 5.37
N VAL A 189 -28.59 34.74 5.15
CA VAL A 189 -27.98 35.27 3.93
C VAL A 189 -28.51 34.57 2.68
N THR A 190 -28.93 35.35 1.68
CA THR A 190 -29.31 34.84 0.36
C THR A 190 -28.06 34.43 -0.42
N ALA A 191 -28.23 33.55 -1.41
CA ALA A 191 -27.15 33.17 -2.31
C ALA A 191 -26.49 34.40 -2.98
N GLU A 192 -27.26 35.44 -3.30
CA GLU A 192 -26.77 36.69 -3.88
C GLU A 192 -25.87 37.47 -2.91
N GLN A 193 -26.23 37.56 -1.63
CA GLN A 193 -25.42 38.22 -0.59
C GLN A 193 -24.05 37.56 -0.35
N ILE A 194 -23.89 36.27 -0.72
CA ILE A 194 -22.63 35.53 -0.63
C ILE A 194 -21.99 35.23 -2.00
N GLY A 195 -22.49 35.82 -3.08
CA GLY A 195 -21.94 35.64 -4.44
C GLY A 195 -22.14 34.26 -5.07
N LEU A 196 -23.12 33.50 -4.58
CA LEU A 196 -23.51 32.16 -5.04
C LEU A 196 -24.84 32.14 -5.82
N ASP A 197 -25.49 33.28 -6.10
CA ASP A 197 -26.74 33.37 -6.87
C ASP A 197 -26.66 32.70 -8.26
N LYS A 198 -25.48 32.77 -8.89
CA LYS A 198 -25.20 32.17 -10.20
C LYS A 198 -24.58 30.77 -10.11
N VAL A 199 -24.47 30.22 -8.89
CA VAL A 199 -23.97 28.87 -8.63
C VAL A 199 -25.18 27.95 -8.45
N PRO A 200 -25.57 27.15 -9.46
CA PRO A 200 -26.69 26.23 -9.32
C PRO A 200 -26.39 25.20 -8.22
N ASN A 201 -27.29 25.07 -7.25
CA ASN A 201 -27.18 24.09 -6.17
C ASN A 201 -27.58 22.70 -6.69
N VAL A 202 -26.67 22.06 -7.40
CA VAL A 202 -26.79 20.70 -7.94
C VAL A 202 -25.74 19.82 -7.29
N ALA A 203 -26.12 18.60 -6.91
CA ALA A 203 -25.18 17.61 -6.41
C ALA A 203 -24.09 17.35 -7.47
N THR A 204 -22.83 17.17 -7.04
CA THR A 204 -21.68 17.05 -7.96
C THR A 204 -21.78 15.86 -8.92
N ASN A 205 -22.61 14.86 -8.57
CA ASN A 205 -22.93 13.69 -9.39
C ASN A 205 -24.05 13.90 -10.43
N ASP A 206 -24.87 14.94 -10.31
CA ASP A 206 -26.09 15.15 -11.13
C ASP A 206 -25.96 16.35 -12.12
N GLN A 207 -24.76 16.93 -12.24
CA GLN A 207 -24.48 17.94 -13.26
C GLN A 207 -24.54 17.32 -14.66
N THR A 208 -25.39 17.85 -15.54
CA THR A 208 -25.36 17.50 -16.97
C THR A 208 -24.30 18.34 -17.68
N PRO A 209 -23.15 17.77 -18.11
CA PRO A 209 -22.10 18.58 -18.74
C PRO A 209 -22.51 19.02 -20.15
N THR A 210 -22.26 20.28 -20.48
CA THR A 210 -22.33 20.80 -21.85
C THR A 210 -20.95 20.78 -22.49
N TYR A 211 -20.83 20.11 -23.62
CA TYR A 211 -19.56 19.92 -24.33
C TYR A 211 -19.80 19.74 -25.83
N SER A 212 -18.74 19.95 -26.61
CA SER A 212 -18.73 19.75 -28.06
C SER A 212 -17.61 18.76 -28.40
N GLN A 213 -17.85 17.84 -29.34
CA GLN A 213 -16.83 16.89 -29.77
C GLN A 213 -15.59 17.62 -30.31
N ASN A 214 -14.40 17.20 -29.89
CA ASN A 214 -13.17 17.77 -30.41
C ASN A 214 -12.94 17.35 -31.88
N SER A 215 -12.39 18.23 -32.72
CA SER A 215 -12.14 17.95 -34.14
C SER A 215 -11.08 16.86 -34.36
N SER A 216 -10.10 16.78 -33.46
CA SER A 216 -8.97 15.85 -33.53
C SER A 216 -8.77 15.10 -32.22
N LEU A 217 -8.21 13.88 -32.30
CA LEU A 217 -7.81 13.11 -31.13
C LEU A 217 -6.62 13.78 -30.43
N SER A 218 -6.69 13.96 -29.12
CA SER A 218 -5.66 14.63 -28.32
C SER A 218 -5.77 14.25 -26.85
N ASN A 219 -4.64 14.14 -26.16
CA ASN A 219 -4.59 13.79 -24.73
C ASN A 219 -5.32 14.82 -23.86
N ILE A 220 -5.93 14.35 -22.76
CA ILE A 220 -6.42 15.20 -21.66
C ILE A 220 -5.22 15.89 -21.01
N THR A 221 -5.40 17.14 -20.55
CA THR A 221 -4.33 17.93 -19.91
C THR A 221 -4.81 18.47 -18.57
N SER A 222 -4.00 18.33 -17.53
CA SER A 222 -4.34 18.83 -16.20
C SER A 222 -4.58 20.35 -16.22
N GLY A 223 -5.64 20.81 -15.57
CA GLY A 223 -6.04 22.22 -15.54
C GLY A 223 -6.87 22.71 -16.73
N GLU A 224 -7.24 21.85 -17.69
CA GLU A 224 -8.15 22.25 -18.77
C GLU A 224 -9.62 22.29 -18.32
N LYS A 225 -10.47 23.00 -19.09
CA LYS A 225 -11.92 23.10 -18.80
C LYS A 225 -12.59 21.73 -18.99
N LEU A 226 -13.48 21.34 -18.07
CA LEU A 226 -14.22 20.07 -18.14
C LEU A 226 -14.92 19.84 -19.50
N SER A 227 -15.50 20.89 -20.10
CA SER A 227 -16.13 20.81 -21.42
C SER A 227 -15.16 20.43 -22.55
N VAL A 228 -13.87 20.79 -22.42
CA VAL A 228 -12.80 20.38 -23.35
C VAL A 228 -12.42 18.92 -23.10
N SER A 229 -12.26 18.50 -21.85
CA SER A 229 -11.96 17.10 -21.53
C SER A 229 -13.09 16.17 -21.99
N PHE A 230 -14.35 16.51 -21.76
CA PHE A 230 -15.50 15.76 -22.29
C PHE A 230 -15.53 15.76 -23.83
N GLY A 231 -15.20 16.87 -24.48
CA GLY A 231 -15.05 16.95 -25.94
C GLY A 231 -13.96 16.02 -26.50
N LYS A 232 -12.82 15.91 -25.80
CA LYS A 232 -11.73 14.97 -26.12
C LYS A 232 -12.14 13.52 -25.91
N ILE A 233 -12.81 13.21 -24.80
CA ILE A 233 -13.36 11.87 -24.51
C ILE A 233 -14.37 11.46 -25.58
N MET A 234 -15.29 12.34 -25.96
CA MET A 234 -16.28 12.08 -27.02
C MET A 234 -15.64 11.83 -28.39
N LYS A 235 -14.52 12.50 -28.70
CA LYS A 235 -13.74 12.25 -29.92
C LYS A 235 -13.07 10.87 -29.86
N ALA A 236 -12.41 10.53 -28.75
CA ALA A 236 -11.81 9.22 -28.54
C ALA A 236 -12.82 8.06 -28.61
N ILE A 237 -14.02 8.23 -28.04
CA ILE A 237 -15.10 7.24 -28.12
C ILE A 237 -15.61 7.08 -29.56
N ALA A 238 -15.81 8.17 -30.29
CA ALA A 238 -16.25 8.08 -31.69
C ALA A 238 -15.21 7.40 -32.60
N ASP A 239 -13.92 7.71 -32.41
CA ASP A 239 -12.83 7.08 -33.15
C ASP A 239 -12.70 5.59 -32.78
N LEU A 240 -12.91 5.22 -31.51
CA LEU A 240 -12.94 3.82 -31.06
C LEU A 240 -14.13 3.05 -31.64
N ILE A 241 -15.33 3.64 -31.66
CA ILE A 241 -16.52 3.03 -32.29
C ILE A 241 -16.26 2.82 -33.79
N SER A 242 -15.68 3.81 -34.47
CA SER A 242 -15.27 3.67 -35.87
C SER A 242 -14.22 2.57 -36.08
N HIS A 243 -13.26 2.43 -35.17
CA HIS A 243 -12.26 1.36 -35.20
C HIS A 243 -12.89 -0.03 -35.00
N ILE A 244 -13.78 -0.19 -34.01
CA ILE A 244 -14.50 -1.45 -33.75
C ILE A 244 -15.41 -1.84 -34.93
N GLY A 245 -16.00 -0.85 -35.61
CA GLY A 245 -16.75 -1.07 -36.85
C GLY A 245 -15.89 -1.41 -38.07
N SER A 246 -14.58 -1.16 -38.03
CA SER A 246 -13.67 -1.39 -39.15
C SER A 246 -13.36 -2.88 -39.36
N LYS A 247 -13.67 -3.39 -40.55
CA LYS A 247 -13.43 -4.78 -40.98
C LYS A 247 -12.44 -4.92 -42.12
N SER A 248 -11.55 -3.94 -42.29
CA SER A 248 -10.55 -3.93 -43.37
C SER A 248 -9.15 -4.36 -42.89
N ASN A 249 -8.66 -3.78 -41.80
CA ASN A 249 -7.40 -4.09 -41.13
C ASN A 249 -7.41 -3.33 -39.78
N PRO A 250 -7.17 -3.96 -38.60
CA PRO A 250 -6.67 -5.31 -38.36
C PRO A 250 -7.71 -6.43 -38.36
N HIS A 251 -9.01 -6.12 -38.29
CA HIS A 251 -10.05 -7.15 -38.23
C HIS A 251 -10.50 -7.60 -39.63
N SER A 252 -10.76 -8.90 -39.78
CA SER A 252 -11.30 -9.52 -41.02
C SER A 252 -10.47 -9.31 -42.30
N VAL A 253 -9.14 -9.24 -42.19
CA VAL A 253 -8.24 -9.10 -43.35
C VAL A 253 -8.50 -10.17 -44.41
N THR A 254 -8.83 -9.71 -45.62
CA THR A 254 -9.00 -10.55 -46.80
C THR A 254 -7.65 -10.94 -47.39
N LYS A 255 -7.61 -12.03 -48.17
CA LYS A 255 -6.40 -12.42 -48.91
C LYS A 255 -5.81 -11.28 -49.75
N SER A 256 -6.65 -10.45 -50.37
CA SER A 256 -6.19 -9.29 -51.16
C SER A 256 -5.50 -8.23 -50.31
N GLN A 257 -6.00 -7.94 -49.10
CA GLN A 257 -5.41 -6.95 -48.19
C GLN A 257 -4.03 -7.35 -47.65
N VAL A 258 -3.67 -8.64 -47.71
CA VAL A 258 -2.33 -9.15 -47.36
C VAL A 258 -1.52 -9.61 -48.58
N GLY A 259 -1.95 -9.30 -49.81
CA GLY A 259 -1.24 -9.64 -51.05
C GLY A 259 -1.24 -11.13 -51.41
N LEU A 260 -2.16 -11.91 -50.84
CA LEU A 260 -2.31 -13.36 -51.01
C LEU A 260 -3.54 -13.76 -51.84
N ASP A 261 -4.22 -12.83 -52.52
CA ASP A 261 -5.41 -13.10 -53.35
C ASP A 261 -5.12 -14.11 -54.47
N LYS A 262 -3.89 -14.09 -55.01
CA LYS A 262 -3.44 -15.02 -56.05
C LYS A 262 -2.78 -16.28 -55.49
N VAL A 263 -2.79 -16.48 -54.16
CA VAL A 263 -2.19 -17.65 -53.50
C VAL A 263 -3.29 -18.69 -53.20
N PRO A 264 -3.35 -19.81 -53.96
CA PRO A 264 -4.28 -20.89 -53.67
C PRO A 264 -3.91 -21.54 -52.33
N ASN A 265 -4.93 -21.83 -51.50
CA ASN A 265 -4.72 -22.47 -50.20
C ASN A 265 -4.68 -23.99 -50.38
N VAL A 266 -3.53 -24.50 -50.81
CA VAL A 266 -3.26 -25.93 -50.96
C VAL A 266 -2.24 -26.37 -49.91
N THR A 267 -2.35 -27.61 -49.45
CA THR A 267 -1.22 -28.26 -48.76
C THR A 267 -0.01 -28.27 -49.70
N THR A 268 1.19 -28.11 -49.16
CA THR A 268 2.46 -28.09 -49.92
C THR A 268 2.58 -29.25 -50.90
N ASP A 269 2.02 -30.39 -50.50
CA ASP A 269 2.23 -31.69 -51.13
C ASP A 269 1.31 -31.91 -52.35
N ASN A 270 0.31 -31.04 -52.58
CA ASN A 270 -0.68 -31.14 -53.65
C ASN A 270 -0.48 -30.10 -54.78
N GLN A 271 0.67 -29.44 -54.85
CA GLN A 271 0.98 -28.50 -55.92
C GLN A 271 1.25 -29.23 -57.25
N SER A 272 0.51 -28.86 -58.31
CA SER A 272 0.71 -29.37 -59.67
C SER A 272 1.43 -28.33 -60.55
N PRO A 273 2.77 -28.35 -60.64
CA PRO A 273 3.53 -27.38 -61.41
C PRO A 273 3.28 -27.57 -62.91
N THR A 274 3.01 -26.48 -63.64
CA THR A 274 3.00 -26.48 -65.11
C THR A 274 4.41 -26.26 -65.63
N PHE A 275 4.89 -27.13 -66.54
CA PHE A 275 6.25 -27.05 -67.10
C PHE A 275 6.31 -27.55 -68.54
N THR A 276 7.32 -27.08 -69.27
CA THR A 276 7.65 -27.50 -70.65
C THR A 276 9.03 -28.14 -70.65
N GLU A 277 9.30 -29.10 -71.53
CA GLU A 277 10.63 -29.72 -71.66
C GLU A 277 11.70 -28.67 -72.04
N ALA A 278 12.85 -28.70 -71.37
CA ALA A 278 13.98 -27.83 -71.73
C ALA A 278 14.58 -28.24 -73.08
N ALA A 279 14.96 -27.26 -73.91
CA ALA A 279 15.53 -27.53 -75.23
C ALA A 279 16.87 -28.30 -75.19
N THR A 280 17.67 -28.10 -74.13
CA THR A 280 18.99 -28.70 -73.95
C THR A 280 19.19 -29.19 -72.51
N ARG A 281 20.12 -30.12 -72.30
CA ARG A 281 20.55 -30.55 -70.96
C ARG A 281 21.33 -29.42 -70.29
N ALA A 282 20.89 -29.01 -69.10
CA ALA A 282 21.54 -27.99 -68.30
C ALA A 282 21.45 -28.36 -66.81
N ASN A 283 22.49 -28.05 -66.03
CA ASN A 283 22.50 -28.31 -64.59
C ASN A 283 21.40 -27.52 -63.87
N ILE A 284 20.85 -28.10 -62.81
CA ILE A 284 19.94 -27.40 -61.90
C ILE A 284 20.73 -26.37 -61.10
N THR A 285 20.20 -25.16 -60.99
CA THR A 285 20.79 -24.06 -60.20
C THR A 285 19.80 -23.62 -59.11
N SER A 286 20.31 -23.23 -57.93
CA SER A 286 19.46 -22.75 -56.84
C SER A 286 18.77 -21.43 -57.21
N GLY A 287 17.50 -21.28 -56.84
CA GLY A 287 16.68 -20.11 -57.16
C GLY A 287 15.93 -20.18 -58.50
N GLU A 288 16.07 -21.26 -59.28
CA GLU A 288 15.29 -21.45 -60.51
C GLU A 288 13.81 -21.73 -60.21
N THR A 289 12.91 -21.31 -61.12
CA THR A 289 11.48 -21.60 -61.00
C THR A 289 11.20 -23.10 -61.08
N LEU A 290 10.16 -23.59 -60.39
CA LEU A 290 9.73 -24.99 -60.48
C LEU A 290 9.50 -25.42 -61.94
N SER A 291 8.91 -24.55 -62.76
CA SER A 291 8.72 -24.79 -64.20
C SER A 291 10.04 -25.03 -64.96
N THR A 292 11.10 -24.31 -64.60
CA THR A 292 12.44 -24.50 -65.18
C THR A 292 13.07 -25.80 -64.68
N LEU A 293 12.94 -26.08 -63.37
CA LEU A 293 13.48 -27.28 -62.72
C LEU A 293 12.90 -28.56 -63.36
N PHE A 294 11.58 -28.68 -63.41
CA PHE A 294 10.90 -29.85 -63.98
C PHE A 294 11.11 -29.95 -65.50
N GLY A 295 11.23 -28.82 -66.21
CA GLY A 295 11.60 -28.81 -67.62
C GLY A 295 12.97 -29.42 -67.91
N LYS A 296 13.99 -29.08 -67.09
CA LYS A 296 15.33 -29.68 -67.16
C LYS A 296 15.32 -31.16 -66.78
N ILE A 297 14.64 -31.52 -65.69
CA ILE A 297 14.51 -32.92 -65.23
C ILE A 297 13.88 -33.78 -66.34
N LYS A 298 12.77 -33.31 -66.94
CA LYS A 298 12.16 -33.99 -68.09
C LYS A 298 13.15 -34.16 -69.24
N LYS A 299 13.95 -33.14 -69.58
CA LYS A 299 14.94 -33.24 -70.65
C LYS A 299 16.00 -34.31 -70.38
N PHE A 300 16.50 -34.41 -69.14
CA PHE A 300 17.42 -35.49 -68.76
C PHE A 300 16.80 -36.87 -69.00
N PHE A 301 15.55 -37.09 -68.56
CA PHE A 301 14.85 -38.36 -68.76
C PHE A 301 14.52 -38.66 -70.23
N THR A 302 14.03 -37.68 -71.00
CA THR A 302 13.71 -37.85 -72.44
C THR A 302 14.94 -38.25 -73.26
N ASP A 303 16.11 -37.72 -72.92
CA ASP A 303 17.37 -38.02 -73.63
C ASP A 303 18.06 -39.33 -73.17
N LEU A 304 17.55 -40.01 -72.13
CA LEU A 304 18.08 -41.33 -71.71
C LEU A 304 17.59 -42.43 -72.65
N LYS A 305 18.43 -43.43 -72.89
CA LYS A 305 18.06 -44.64 -73.67
C LYS A 305 17.28 -45.62 -72.79
N THR A 306 16.46 -46.48 -73.40
CA THR A 306 15.61 -47.48 -72.74
C THR A 306 16.33 -48.31 -71.67
N VAL A 307 17.58 -48.72 -71.93
CA VAL A 307 18.43 -49.44 -70.96
C VAL A 307 18.56 -48.74 -69.60
N ALA A 308 18.51 -47.41 -69.54
CA ALA A 308 18.60 -46.65 -68.29
C ALA A 308 17.36 -46.80 -67.39
N PHE A 309 16.25 -47.33 -67.95
CA PHE A 309 14.99 -47.55 -67.24
C PHE A 309 14.70 -49.04 -67.03
N THR A 310 15.06 -49.89 -68.00
CA THR A 310 14.85 -51.35 -67.90
C THR A 310 15.95 -52.08 -67.15
N GLY A 311 17.16 -51.50 -67.10
CA GLY A 311 18.37 -52.20 -66.64
C GLY A 311 18.79 -53.37 -67.54
N SER A 312 18.08 -53.63 -68.64
CA SER A 312 18.31 -54.82 -69.46
C SER A 312 19.47 -54.62 -70.42
N TYR A 313 20.47 -55.51 -70.36
CA TYR A 313 21.61 -55.50 -71.26
C TYR A 313 21.24 -55.76 -72.74
N THR A 314 20.03 -56.26 -73.01
CA THR A 314 19.47 -56.42 -74.36
C THR A 314 19.23 -55.08 -75.06
N ASP A 315 18.98 -54.02 -74.29
CA ASP A 315 18.45 -52.75 -74.81
C ASP A 315 19.56 -51.78 -75.23
N LEU A 316 20.82 -52.19 -75.10
CA LEU A 316 21.99 -51.49 -75.63
C LEU A 316 22.12 -51.68 -77.16
N SER A 317 21.63 -50.68 -77.89
CA SER A 317 22.03 -50.40 -79.28
C SER A 317 23.39 -49.68 -79.33
N ASN A 318 24.07 -49.74 -80.49
CA ASN A 318 25.39 -49.12 -80.74
C ASN A 318 26.54 -49.57 -79.81
N LYS A 319 26.47 -50.80 -79.27
CA LYS A 319 27.61 -51.41 -78.55
C LYS A 319 28.74 -51.79 -79.54
N PRO A 320 30.03 -51.62 -79.17
CA PRO A 320 31.14 -52.16 -79.95
C PRO A 320 31.05 -53.68 -80.07
N THR A 321 31.18 -54.23 -81.28
CA THR A 321 31.10 -55.67 -81.55
C THR A 321 32.34 -56.46 -81.14
N SER A 322 33.41 -55.80 -80.68
CA SER A 322 34.67 -56.39 -80.27
C SER A 322 35.04 -56.05 -78.82
N MET A 323 34.42 -56.75 -77.87
CA MET A 323 34.95 -56.85 -76.52
C MET A 323 34.82 -58.31 -76.06
N GLN A 324 35.80 -59.13 -76.46
CA GLN A 324 35.96 -60.47 -75.90
C GLN A 324 36.42 -60.33 -74.44
N ASN A 325 35.82 -61.09 -73.53
CA ASN A 325 36.20 -61.06 -72.11
C ASN A 325 37.70 -61.37 -71.95
N PRO A 326 38.48 -60.56 -71.20
CA PRO A 326 39.81 -60.97 -70.79
C PRO A 326 39.71 -62.15 -69.82
N ASN A 327 40.48 -63.21 -70.07
CA ASN A 327 40.44 -64.47 -69.30
C ASN A 327 40.85 -64.33 -67.82
N SER A 328 41.47 -63.20 -67.44
CA SER A 328 41.66 -62.80 -66.05
C SER A 328 41.78 -61.28 -65.94
N LEU A 329 41.42 -60.75 -64.77
CA LEU A 329 41.73 -59.38 -64.36
C LEU A 329 42.53 -59.47 -63.06
N THR A 330 43.76 -58.95 -63.09
CA THR A 330 44.61 -58.84 -61.90
C THR A 330 44.52 -57.41 -61.38
N LEU A 331 44.08 -57.26 -60.12
CA LEU A 331 44.13 -55.99 -59.41
C LEU A 331 45.16 -56.09 -58.30
N THR A 332 46.14 -55.18 -58.33
CA THR A 332 47.21 -55.07 -57.35
C THR A 332 47.00 -53.81 -56.53
N MET A 333 46.89 -53.95 -55.21
CA MET A 333 46.83 -52.82 -54.28
C MET A 333 47.75 -53.11 -53.09
N ASN A 334 48.55 -52.11 -52.68
CA ASN A 334 49.52 -52.21 -51.58
C ASN A 334 50.42 -53.47 -51.64
N GLY A 335 50.94 -53.79 -52.83
CA GLY A 335 51.92 -54.86 -53.02
C GLY A 335 51.37 -56.29 -53.01
N SER A 336 50.06 -56.48 -52.82
CA SER A 336 49.42 -57.80 -52.93
C SER A 336 48.47 -57.84 -54.12
N SER A 337 48.49 -58.95 -54.86
CA SER A 337 47.77 -59.12 -56.13
C SER A 337 46.66 -60.15 -55.98
N SER A 338 45.43 -59.76 -56.30
CA SER A 338 44.28 -60.67 -56.37
C SER A 338 44.00 -61.04 -57.83
N ILE A 339 44.00 -62.33 -58.14
CA ILE A 339 43.71 -62.85 -59.48
C ILE A 339 42.26 -63.33 -59.52
N TYR A 340 41.44 -62.73 -60.39
CA TYR A 340 40.11 -63.24 -60.71
C TYR A 340 40.21 -64.21 -61.90
N ASN A 341 39.89 -65.49 -61.68
CA ASN A 341 39.59 -66.44 -62.76
C ASN A 341 38.07 -66.61 -62.87
N GLY A 342 37.55 -66.72 -64.10
CA GLY A 342 36.11 -66.70 -64.36
C GLY A 342 35.37 -68.02 -64.10
N SER A 343 35.82 -68.86 -63.16
CA SER A 343 35.39 -70.27 -63.06
C SER A 343 34.70 -70.70 -61.75
N ALA A 344 34.47 -69.81 -60.78
CA ALA A 344 33.84 -70.20 -59.52
C ALA A 344 32.84 -69.19 -58.96
N THR A 345 31.67 -69.70 -58.55
CA THR A 345 30.69 -69.04 -57.68
C THR A 345 31.32 -68.72 -56.32
N ALA A 346 31.88 -67.52 -56.20
CA ALA A 346 32.30 -66.95 -54.93
C ALA A 346 31.60 -65.62 -54.71
N SER A 347 30.42 -65.66 -54.08
CA SER A 347 29.73 -64.49 -53.56
C SER A 347 30.52 -63.87 -52.40
N LYS A 348 31.55 -63.09 -52.71
CA LYS A 348 32.16 -62.18 -51.75
C LYS A 348 31.33 -60.90 -51.69
N SER A 349 30.45 -60.83 -50.70
CA SER A 349 29.71 -59.62 -50.36
C SER A 349 30.68 -58.47 -50.13
N TRP A 350 30.55 -57.41 -50.92
CA TRP A 350 31.32 -56.19 -50.75
C TRP A 350 30.80 -55.47 -49.51
N TYR A 351 31.42 -55.70 -48.36
CA TYR A 351 31.18 -54.86 -47.18
C TYR A 351 31.65 -53.45 -47.51
N ALA A 352 30.72 -52.49 -47.52
CA ALA A 352 31.08 -51.09 -47.38
C ALA A 352 31.90 -50.95 -46.08
N PRO A 353 32.97 -50.15 -46.06
CA PRO A 353 33.86 -50.09 -44.91
C PRO A 353 33.09 -49.61 -43.68
N THR A 354 32.97 -50.50 -42.68
CA THR A 354 32.52 -50.16 -41.32
C THR A 354 33.65 -49.41 -40.60
N SER A 355 34.07 -48.27 -41.15
CA SER A 355 34.84 -47.31 -40.39
C SER A 355 33.93 -46.79 -39.29
N VAL A 356 34.34 -47.02 -38.04
CA VAL A 356 33.75 -46.40 -36.85
C VAL A 356 33.41 -44.93 -37.14
N GLY A 357 32.17 -44.54 -36.87
CA GLY A 357 31.75 -43.15 -37.01
C GLY A 357 32.65 -42.23 -36.19
N THR A 358 32.79 -40.96 -36.62
CA THR A 358 33.55 -39.96 -35.86
C THR A 358 33.07 -39.94 -34.40
N ALA A 359 34.00 -39.92 -33.45
CA ALA A 359 33.67 -40.06 -32.03
C ALA A 359 32.60 -39.03 -31.59
N GLY A 360 31.49 -39.53 -31.03
CA GLY A 360 30.33 -38.72 -30.62
C GLY A 360 29.15 -38.72 -31.61
N TYR A 361 29.23 -39.41 -32.75
CA TYR A 361 28.12 -39.57 -33.69
C TYR A 361 27.32 -40.85 -33.40
N ASN A 362 25.99 -40.75 -33.38
CA ASN A 362 25.10 -41.90 -33.18
C ASN A 362 24.69 -42.50 -34.54
N LEU A 363 24.63 -43.84 -34.65
CA LEU A 363 24.14 -44.50 -35.87
C LEU A 363 22.61 -44.48 -35.89
N ILE A 364 22.00 -43.79 -36.86
CA ILE A 364 20.53 -43.69 -37.00
C ILE A 364 19.96 -44.93 -37.72
N SER A 365 20.65 -45.43 -38.75
CA SER A 365 20.24 -46.62 -39.48
C SER A 365 21.40 -47.34 -40.16
N ASN A 366 21.29 -48.67 -40.24
CA ASN A 366 22.25 -49.58 -40.86
C ASN A 366 21.55 -50.55 -41.84
N GLY A 367 20.66 -50.02 -42.69
CA GLY A 367 20.06 -50.80 -43.78
C GLY A 367 21.05 -51.04 -44.94
N SER A 368 20.59 -51.62 -46.05
CA SER A 368 21.42 -51.91 -47.24
C SER A 368 21.93 -50.70 -48.04
N GLY A 369 22.07 -49.54 -47.41
CA GLY A 369 22.66 -48.31 -47.96
C GLY A 369 23.84 -47.83 -47.11
N ALA A 370 24.37 -46.64 -47.43
CA ALA A 370 25.43 -46.04 -46.61
C ALA A 370 24.92 -45.73 -45.19
N PRO A 371 25.71 -45.98 -44.12
CA PRO A 371 25.28 -45.76 -42.74
C PRO A 371 25.00 -44.27 -42.49
N VAL A 372 23.82 -43.98 -41.93
CA VAL A 372 23.40 -42.60 -41.63
C VAL A 372 23.74 -42.27 -40.18
N TRP A 373 24.62 -41.29 -39.99
CA TRP A 373 25.14 -40.88 -38.68
C TRP A 373 24.52 -39.55 -38.23
N GLN A 374 24.00 -39.51 -37.01
CA GLN A 374 23.58 -38.29 -36.34
C GLN A 374 24.81 -37.55 -35.81
N GLN A 375 25.02 -36.32 -36.26
CA GLN A 375 26.01 -35.43 -35.64
C GLN A 375 25.59 -35.08 -34.20
N PRO A 376 26.52 -35.00 -33.24
CA PRO A 376 26.23 -34.45 -31.92
C PRO A 376 25.79 -32.98 -32.03
N PRO A 377 24.99 -32.46 -31.08
CA PRO A 377 24.47 -31.09 -31.12
C PRO A 377 25.52 -30.00 -30.79
N TYR A 378 26.80 -30.31 -30.95
CA TYR A 378 27.94 -29.45 -30.65
C TYR A 378 29.14 -29.81 -31.53
N ALA A 379 29.96 -28.80 -31.85
CA ALA A 379 31.26 -29.01 -32.48
C ALA A 379 32.35 -29.27 -31.42
N VAL A 380 33.43 -29.97 -31.77
CA VAL A 380 34.53 -30.25 -30.83
C VAL A 380 35.75 -29.38 -31.13
N CYS A 381 36.24 -28.67 -30.12
CA CYS A 381 37.47 -27.89 -30.17
C CYS A 381 38.57 -28.61 -29.39
N SER A 382 39.50 -29.26 -30.10
CA SER A 382 40.57 -30.08 -29.53
C SER A 382 41.88 -29.33 -29.26
N THR A 383 41.95 -28.02 -29.55
CA THR A 383 43.13 -27.17 -29.34
C THR A 383 43.63 -27.24 -27.89
N SER A 384 44.95 -27.19 -27.69
CA SER A 384 45.57 -27.30 -26.36
C SER A 384 45.23 -26.10 -25.46
N SER A 385 45.55 -26.22 -24.17
CA SER A 385 45.20 -25.23 -23.15
C SER A 385 45.86 -23.87 -23.37
N GLY A 386 47.16 -23.86 -23.66
CA GLY A 386 47.95 -22.64 -23.89
C GLY A 386 47.68 -21.93 -25.22
N THR A 387 47.17 -22.62 -26.23
CA THR A 387 46.91 -22.00 -27.55
C THR A 387 45.64 -21.15 -27.50
N GLY A 388 45.78 -19.82 -27.61
CA GLY A 388 44.64 -18.89 -27.63
C GLY A 388 43.72 -19.08 -28.85
N ALA A 389 44.26 -19.43 -30.01
CA ALA A 389 43.46 -19.75 -31.19
C ALA A 389 42.70 -21.08 -30.99
N LYS A 390 41.37 -21.00 -30.94
CA LYS A 390 40.41 -22.10 -30.88
C LYS A 390 39.75 -22.27 -32.26
N THR A 391 39.58 -23.49 -32.72
CA THR A 391 39.02 -23.79 -34.04
C THR A 391 37.99 -24.92 -33.96
N VAL A 392 36.91 -24.77 -34.72
CA VAL A 392 35.89 -25.80 -34.91
C VAL A 392 35.40 -25.80 -36.35
N SER A 393 34.93 -26.96 -36.83
CA SER A 393 34.34 -27.12 -38.16
C SER A 393 32.88 -27.52 -38.05
N ILE A 394 32.00 -26.74 -38.67
CA ILE A 394 30.55 -26.95 -38.77
C ILE A 394 30.14 -26.87 -40.25
N THR A 395 29.51 -27.92 -40.76
CA THR A 395 29.05 -28.02 -42.15
C THR A 395 27.97 -26.97 -42.45
N ASN A 396 28.03 -26.34 -43.63
CA ASN A 396 27.09 -25.30 -44.10
C ASN A 396 26.98 -24.07 -43.16
N PHE A 397 28.01 -23.81 -42.36
CA PHE A 397 28.04 -22.68 -41.43
C PHE A 397 28.22 -21.33 -42.15
N LYS A 398 27.45 -20.32 -41.71
CA LYS A 398 27.61 -18.92 -42.11
C LYS A 398 27.58 -18.04 -40.86
N LEU A 399 28.58 -17.18 -40.72
CA LEU A 399 28.65 -16.21 -39.62
C LEU A 399 27.79 -14.97 -39.92
N VAL A 400 26.81 -14.71 -39.07
CA VAL A 400 26.00 -13.48 -39.01
C VAL A 400 25.78 -13.10 -37.54
N THR A 401 25.44 -11.85 -37.24
CA THR A 401 25.05 -11.46 -35.87
C THR A 401 23.87 -12.30 -35.40
N GLY A 402 23.94 -12.80 -34.17
CA GLY A 402 23.00 -13.76 -33.60
C GLY A 402 23.32 -15.23 -33.89
N THR A 403 24.34 -15.56 -34.70
CA THR A 403 24.75 -16.96 -34.94
C THR A 403 25.16 -17.62 -33.64
N ARG A 404 24.58 -18.78 -33.34
CA ARG A 404 24.75 -19.53 -32.09
C ARG A 404 25.40 -20.89 -32.37
N VAL A 405 26.43 -21.23 -31.60
CA VAL A 405 27.15 -22.52 -31.71
C VAL A 405 27.41 -23.10 -30.33
N SER A 406 27.27 -24.42 -30.20
CA SER A 406 27.70 -25.17 -29.02
C SER A 406 29.07 -25.79 -29.31
N VAL A 407 30.06 -25.53 -28.46
CA VAL A 407 31.44 -25.99 -28.63
C VAL A 407 31.89 -26.77 -27.41
N LYS A 408 32.18 -28.06 -27.61
CA LYS A 408 32.86 -28.90 -26.62
C LYS A 408 34.36 -28.64 -26.67
N PHE A 409 34.89 -27.98 -25.65
CA PHE A 409 36.32 -27.74 -25.52
C PHE A 409 36.98 -28.93 -24.83
N SER A 410 37.82 -29.67 -25.55
CA SER A 410 38.54 -30.83 -24.97
C SER A 410 39.51 -30.43 -23.86
N ASN A 411 39.98 -29.17 -23.87
CA ASN A 411 40.95 -28.64 -22.91
C ASN A 411 40.45 -27.31 -22.31
N LYS A 412 40.67 -27.10 -21.00
CA LYS A 412 40.58 -25.79 -20.35
C LYS A 412 41.52 -24.80 -21.05
N THR A 413 41.11 -23.55 -21.25
CA THR A 413 42.01 -22.50 -21.77
C THR A 413 42.79 -21.82 -20.65
N SER A 414 44.04 -21.44 -20.90
CA SER A 414 44.87 -20.65 -19.97
C SER A 414 45.27 -19.28 -20.52
N THR A 415 44.78 -18.93 -21.72
CA THR A 415 45.05 -17.68 -22.43
C THR A 415 43.76 -17.09 -22.98
N THR A 416 43.80 -15.80 -23.36
CA THR A 416 42.70 -15.10 -24.05
C THR A 416 42.35 -15.81 -25.36
N PRO A 417 41.17 -16.44 -25.47
CA PRO A 417 40.86 -17.31 -26.57
C PRO A 417 40.14 -16.58 -27.70
N THR A 418 40.45 -16.95 -28.94
CA THR A 418 39.68 -16.55 -30.13
C THR A 418 39.06 -17.80 -30.73
N LEU A 419 37.80 -17.74 -31.20
CA LEU A 419 37.16 -18.83 -31.92
C LEU A 419 37.04 -18.51 -33.41
N ASN A 420 37.52 -19.43 -34.24
CA ASN A 420 37.25 -19.48 -35.67
C ASN A 420 36.35 -20.70 -35.96
N VAL A 421 35.15 -20.45 -36.46
CA VAL A 421 34.17 -21.48 -36.86
C VAL A 421 34.21 -21.61 -38.37
N SER A 422 34.51 -22.80 -38.90
CA SER A 422 34.48 -23.10 -40.34
C SER A 422 35.23 -22.07 -41.22
N SER A 423 36.36 -21.56 -40.74
CA SER A 423 37.19 -20.56 -41.42
C SER A 423 36.52 -19.20 -41.67
N THR A 424 35.46 -18.82 -40.95
CA THR A 424 34.81 -17.50 -41.07
C THR A 424 35.60 -16.35 -40.41
N GLY A 425 36.80 -16.64 -39.90
CA GLY A 425 37.68 -15.69 -39.23
C GLY A 425 37.66 -15.86 -37.71
N ALA A 426 38.83 -15.68 -37.09
CA ALA A 426 38.97 -15.76 -35.64
C ALA A 426 38.42 -14.49 -34.97
N LYS A 427 37.55 -14.65 -33.97
CA LYS A 427 36.96 -13.57 -33.17
C LYS A 427 37.17 -13.89 -31.69
N GLU A 428 37.48 -12.90 -30.87
CA GLU A 428 37.72 -13.12 -29.43
C GLU A 428 36.47 -13.68 -28.75
N ILE A 429 36.65 -14.63 -27.83
CA ILE A 429 35.58 -15.08 -26.94
C ILE A 429 35.56 -14.17 -25.72
N LYS A 430 34.42 -13.53 -25.49
CA LYS A 430 34.17 -12.64 -24.35
C LYS A 430 33.11 -13.21 -23.42
N LEU A 431 33.17 -12.76 -22.17
CA LEU A 431 32.10 -12.86 -21.18
C LEU A 431 31.40 -11.51 -21.09
N VAL A 432 30.11 -11.50 -20.77
CA VAL A 432 29.35 -10.27 -20.47
C VAL A 432 29.10 -10.18 -18.98
N GLN A 433 29.46 -9.06 -18.37
CA GLN A 433 29.12 -8.75 -16.98
C GLN A 433 27.67 -8.30 -16.86
N THR A 434 27.12 -8.35 -15.64
CA THR A 434 25.77 -7.88 -15.28
C THR A 434 25.48 -6.42 -15.68
N ASN A 435 26.51 -5.60 -15.88
CA ASN A 435 26.41 -4.21 -16.32
C ASN A 435 26.51 -4.03 -17.86
N GLY A 436 26.49 -5.13 -18.63
CA GLY A 436 26.61 -5.13 -20.09
C GLY A 436 28.03 -4.96 -20.64
N THR A 437 29.06 -4.92 -19.80
CA THR A 437 30.46 -4.77 -20.25
C THR A 437 31.14 -6.10 -20.54
N TYR A 438 32.04 -6.13 -21.53
CA TYR A 438 32.77 -7.34 -21.92
C TYR A 438 34.04 -7.56 -21.10
N VAL A 439 34.31 -8.82 -20.74
CA VAL A 439 35.55 -9.27 -20.08
C VAL A 439 36.19 -10.39 -20.90
N SER A 440 37.51 -10.38 -21.01
CA SER A 440 38.27 -11.46 -21.67
C SER A 440 38.33 -12.72 -20.82
N VAL A 441 38.21 -13.88 -21.46
CA VAL A 441 38.47 -15.18 -20.83
C VAL A 441 39.98 -15.35 -20.56
N ASN A 442 40.33 -15.98 -19.45
CA ASN A 442 41.68 -16.21 -18.92
C ASN A 442 41.70 -17.50 -18.07
N SER A 443 42.85 -17.83 -17.47
CA SER A 443 43.03 -19.07 -16.67
C SER A 443 42.13 -19.22 -15.44
N TYR A 444 41.61 -18.13 -14.90
CA TYR A 444 40.72 -18.13 -13.73
C TYR A 444 39.25 -18.16 -14.14
N ASN A 445 38.88 -17.42 -15.19
CA ASN A 445 37.49 -17.21 -15.58
C ASN A 445 37.02 -18.06 -16.81
N SER A 446 37.47 -19.31 -16.93
CA SER A 446 37.20 -20.17 -18.10
C SER A 446 36.44 -21.47 -17.81
N TRP A 447 36.00 -22.11 -18.90
CA TRP A 447 35.52 -23.49 -18.96
C TRP A 447 36.55 -24.54 -18.50
N SER A 448 36.03 -25.70 -18.11
CA SER A 448 36.77 -26.91 -17.73
C SER A 448 37.09 -27.81 -18.94
N ALA A 449 37.98 -28.80 -18.77
CA ALA A 449 38.28 -29.76 -19.84
C ALA A 449 37.09 -30.70 -20.10
N GLY A 450 36.67 -30.82 -21.35
CA GLY A 450 35.50 -31.60 -21.77
C GLY A 450 34.17 -30.83 -21.77
N GLU A 451 34.17 -29.58 -21.34
CA GLU A 451 32.99 -28.74 -21.18
C GLU A 451 32.43 -28.24 -22.52
N ILE A 452 31.10 -28.26 -22.66
CA ILE A 452 30.36 -27.70 -23.78
C ILE A 452 29.92 -26.30 -23.40
N VAL A 453 30.47 -25.31 -24.10
CA VAL A 453 30.15 -23.90 -23.95
C VAL A 453 29.31 -23.46 -25.14
N GLU A 454 28.22 -22.76 -24.87
CA GLU A 454 27.38 -22.15 -25.88
C GLU A 454 27.82 -20.70 -26.14
N LEU A 455 27.98 -20.36 -27.42
CA LEU A 455 28.57 -19.12 -27.89
C LEU A 455 27.65 -18.44 -28.91
N ILE A 456 27.37 -17.15 -28.74
CA ILE A 456 26.61 -16.32 -29.67
C ILE A 456 27.52 -15.24 -30.26
N TYR A 457 27.50 -15.07 -31.59
CA TYR A 457 28.23 -13.99 -32.25
C TYR A 457 27.44 -12.68 -32.19
N ASP A 458 27.94 -11.67 -31.49
CA ASP A 458 27.26 -10.37 -31.34
C ASP A 458 27.46 -9.42 -32.53
N GLY A 459 28.32 -9.78 -33.49
CA GLY A 459 28.76 -8.93 -34.60
C GLY A 459 30.25 -8.56 -34.54
N THR A 460 30.86 -8.66 -33.37
CA THR A 460 32.27 -8.38 -33.07
C THR A 460 32.95 -9.54 -32.34
N TYR A 461 32.32 -10.08 -31.29
CA TYR A 461 32.86 -11.11 -30.40
C TYR A 461 32.00 -12.38 -30.39
N TRP A 462 32.59 -13.48 -29.93
CA TRP A 462 31.85 -14.67 -29.50
C TRP A 462 31.54 -14.54 -28.01
N VAL A 463 30.27 -14.34 -27.66
CA VAL A 463 29.84 -14.20 -26.27
C VAL A 463 29.48 -15.57 -25.70
N ALA A 464 30.11 -15.97 -24.60
CA ALA A 464 29.75 -17.20 -23.89
C ALA A 464 28.46 -16.98 -23.07
N VAL A 465 27.44 -17.81 -23.31
CA VAL A 465 26.08 -17.60 -22.78
C VAL A 465 25.56 -18.73 -21.89
N SER A 466 26.03 -19.96 -22.09
CA SER A 466 25.70 -21.10 -21.21
C SER A 466 26.78 -22.18 -21.25
N SER A 467 26.71 -23.13 -20.30
CA SER A 467 27.60 -24.28 -20.19
C SER A 467 26.86 -25.51 -19.67
N ASN A 468 27.38 -26.71 -19.97
CA ASN A 468 26.87 -27.98 -19.44
C ASN A 468 27.70 -28.56 -18.27
N MET A 469 28.77 -27.89 -17.82
CA MET A 469 29.59 -28.34 -16.68
C MET A 469 29.79 -27.22 -15.65
N ARG A 470 30.99 -26.61 -15.57
CA ARG A 470 31.32 -25.58 -14.59
C ARG A 470 32.12 -24.47 -15.26
N PHE A 471 31.39 -23.50 -15.79
CA PHE A 471 31.98 -22.28 -16.29
C PHE A 471 32.38 -21.42 -15.09
N VAL A 472 33.66 -21.41 -14.74
CA VAL A 472 34.14 -20.63 -13.59
C VAL A 472 34.16 -19.17 -14.01
N SER A 473 33.10 -18.39 -13.79
CA SER A 473 33.14 -16.92 -13.84
C SER A 473 31.89 -16.31 -13.22
N GLY A 474 32.03 -15.51 -12.16
CA GLY A 474 30.89 -14.86 -11.53
C GLY A 474 30.32 -13.69 -12.34
N ALA A 475 29.47 -13.94 -13.34
CA ALA A 475 28.43 -13.01 -13.85
C ALA A 475 27.50 -13.60 -14.95
N GLN A 476 26.21 -13.75 -14.61
CA GLN A 476 25.03 -13.15 -15.28
C GLN A 476 24.69 -13.26 -16.83
N SER A 477 24.06 -14.37 -17.34
CA SER A 477 22.95 -14.41 -18.36
C SER A 477 23.28 -14.52 -19.86
N ALA A 478 22.78 -15.54 -20.58
CA ALA A 478 21.77 -15.19 -21.59
C ALA A 478 20.61 -16.21 -21.72
N THR A 479 19.39 -15.73 -21.41
CA THR A 479 18.22 -16.01 -22.25
C THR A 479 18.24 -14.97 -23.37
N VAL A 480 18.36 -15.39 -24.64
CA VAL A 480 18.11 -14.48 -25.77
C VAL A 480 16.73 -14.80 -26.35
N ILE A 481 15.75 -14.00 -25.96
CA ILE A 481 14.50 -13.84 -26.69
C ILE A 481 14.78 -12.90 -27.87
N VAL A 482 14.34 -13.26 -29.08
CA VAL A 482 14.42 -12.38 -30.24
C VAL A 482 13.44 -11.22 -30.03
N GLY A 483 13.95 -10.02 -29.73
CA GLY A 483 13.16 -8.77 -29.73
C GLY A 483 13.01 -8.03 -28.39
N THR A 484 13.73 -8.40 -27.32
CA THR A 484 13.67 -7.69 -26.02
C THR A 484 15.04 -7.20 -25.55
N THR A 485 15.11 -5.98 -25.04
CA THR A 485 16.37 -5.24 -24.83
C THR A 485 17.08 -5.44 -23.49
N TYR A 486 16.52 -6.21 -22.52
CA TYR A 486 17.12 -6.35 -21.18
C TYR A 486 16.84 -7.71 -20.50
N SER A 487 17.88 -8.48 -20.15
CA SER A 487 18.11 -9.09 -18.81
C SER A 487 19.28 -10.11 -18.79
N SER A 488 19.89 -10.30 -17.61
CA SER A 488 21.12 -11.07 -17.34
C SER A 488 20.98 -11.93 -16.04
N GLY A 489 21.77 -13.02 -15.82
CA GLY A 489 21.69 -13.97 -14.66
C GLY A 489 22.20 -15.45 -14.87
N TYR A 490 23.50 -15.77 -14.82
CA TYR A 490 24.12 -16.96 -15.45
C TYR A 490 23.87 -18.22 -14.62
N CYS A 491 23.91 -19.38 -15.28
CA CYS A 491 23.68 -20.65 -14.63
C CYS A 491 25.00 -21.39 -14.38
N ASP A 492 25.27 -21.75 -13.13
CA ASP A 492 26.30 -22.76 -12.83
C ASP A 492 25.92 -24.09 -13.49
N TYR A 493 24.62 -24.40 -13.55
CA TYR A 493 24.06 -25.66 -14.06
C TYR A 493 22.78 -25.44 -14.88
N ARG A 494 22.55 -26.25 -15.93
CA ARG A 494 21.37 -26.12 -16.83
C ARG A 494 20.53 -27.40 -16.86
N CYS A 495 19.23 -27.27 -16.61
CA CYS A 495 18.22 -28.31 -16.74
C CYS A 495 17.42 -28.16 -18.05
N ASP A 496 17.18 -29.28 -18.74
CA ASP A 496 16.55 -29.33 -20.06
C ASP A 496 15.46 -30.41 -20.22
N GLY A 497 15.20 -31.19 -19.17
CA GLY A 497 14.20 -32.26 -19.17
C GLY A 497 14.79 -33.67 -19.27
N SER A 498 16.11 -33.82 -19.48
CA SER A 498 16.75 -35.12 -19.74
C SER A 498 17.36 -35.82 -18.51
N ASN A 499 18.01 -35.06 -17.61
CA ASN A 499 18.74 -35.60 -16.45
C ASN A 499 18.72 -34.67 -15.22
N ASP A 500 17.72 -33.81 -15.12
CA ASP A 500 17.69 -32.65 -14.22
C ASP A 500 17.95 -32.96 -12.75
N VAL A 501 17.43 -34.07 -12.22
CA VAL A 501 17.67 -34.50 -10.83
C VAL A 501 19.15 -34.75 -10.56
N SER A 502 19.89 -35.31 -11.52
CA SER A 502 21.34 -35.50 -11.38
C SER A 502 22.09 -34.17 -11.43
N ILE A 503 21.61 -33.20 -12.22
CA ILE A 503 22.19 -31.86 -12.33
C ILE A 503 21.97 -31.07 -11.04
N ILE A 504 20.75 -31.11 -10.48
CA ILE A 504 20.40 -30.42 -9.23
C ILE A 504 21.17 -31.01 -8.05
N ASN A 505 21.29 -32.34 -7.96
CA ASN A 505 22.15 -32.98 -6.95
C ASN A 505 23.62 -32.54 -7.10
N THR A 506 24.14 -32.48 -8.32
CA THR A 506 25.52 -32.00 -8.57
C THR A 506 25.70 -30.55 -8.12
N ALA A 507 24.73 -29.67 -8.41
CA ALA A 507 24.72 -28.28 -8.00
C ALA A 507 24.71 -28.11 -6.47
N ILE A 508 23.94 -28.95 -5.77
CA ILE A 508 23.89 -28.96 -4.30
C ILE A 508 25.22 -29.45 -3.70
N GLN A 509 25.85 -30.48 -4.26
CA GLN A 509 27.17 -30.92 -3.83
C GLN A 509 28.26 -29.86 -4.06
N ASP A 510 28.19 -29.10 -5.16
CA ASP A 510 29.10 -27.97 -5.39
C ASP A 510 28.88 -26.86 -4.35
N ALA A 511 27.63 -26.57 -3.95
CA ALA A 511 27.31 -25.60 -2.89
C ALA A 511 27.95 -25.98 -1.54
N TYR A 512 27.80 -27.25 -1.10
CA TYR A 512 28.52 -27.74 0.08
C TYR A 512 30.04 -27.57 -0.09
N SER A 513 30.60 -27.91 -1.25
CA SER A 513 32.05 -27.80 -1.48
C SER A 513 32.58 -26.36 -1.42
N ARG A 514 31.78 -25.37 -1.85
CA ARG A 514 32.10 -23.94 -1.74
C ARG A 514 32.16 -23.49 -0.28
N LEU A 515 31.30 -24.04 0.58
CA LEU A 515 31.23 -23.68 2.00
C LEU A 515 32.38 -24.32 2.83
N TYR A 516 32.85 -25.51 2.47
CA TYR A 516 34.01 -26.15 3.12
C TYR A 516 35.37 -25.60 2.64
N LYS A 517 35.44 -25.05 1.42
CA LYS A 517 36.68 -24.50 0.85
C LYS A 517 36.79 -22.97 1.04
N ASN A 518 36.85 -22.54 2.31
CA ASN A 518 37.43 -21.24 2.67
C ASN A 518 38.95 -21.28 2.49
N ASP A 519 39.37 -21.46 1.24
CA ASP A 519 40.77 -21.54 0.80
C ASP A 519 41.28 -20.13 0.50
N SER A 520 42.42 -19.76 1.07
CA SER A 520 42.97 -18.39 1.03
C SER A 520 43.29 -17.89 -0.38
N ASP A 521 43.40 -18.81 -1.34
CA ASP A 521 43.72 -18.55 -2.74
C ASP A 521 42.58 -17.94 -3.57
N TYR A 522 41.35 -17.86 -3.03
CA TYR A 522 40.16 -17.35 -3.74
C TYR A 522 39.72 -15.92 -3.36
N THR A 523 40.62 -15.13 -2.77
CA THR A 523 40.34 -13.80 -2.17
C THR A 523 40.12 -12.64 -3.16
N GLY A 524 40.07 -12.88 -4.47
CA GLY A 524 40.17 -11.85 -5.51
C GLY A 524 38.87 -11.29 -6.12
N VAL A 525 37.68 -11.83 -5.79
CA VAL A 525 36.40 -11.36 -6.35
C VAL A 525 35.38 -11.21 -5.24
N ALA A 526 34.71 -10.06 -5.16
CA ALA A 526 33.77 -9.76 -4.07
C ALA A 526 32.60 -10.76 -4.03
N TYR A 527 32.45 -11.48 -2.91
CA TYR A 527 31.39 -12.45 -2.69
C TYR A 527 30.20 -11.86 -1.92
N PRO A 528 29.05 -11.66 -2.58
CA PRO A 528 27.75 -11.83 -1.97
C PRO A 528 27.24 -13.25 -2.27
N ASN A 529 27.16 -14.07 -1.22
CA ASN A 529 26.45 -15.35 -1.13
C ASN A 529 27.16 -16.60 -1.70
N LEU A 530 27.30 -17.61 -0.82
CA LEU A 530 27.89 -18.94 -1.06
C LEU A 530 27.00 -19.87 -1.92
N GLY A 531 26.08 -19.32 -2.69
CA GLY A 531 25.04 -20.09 -3.40
C GLY A 531 25.47 -20.63 -4.77
N VAL A 532 24.71 -21.62 -5.25
CA VAL A 532 24.79 -22.16 -6.62
C VAL A 532 23.49 -21.88 -7.36
N LYS A 533 23.55 -21.60 -8.67
CA LYS A 533 22.37 -21.35 -9.51
C LYS A 533 22.18 -22.40 -10.60
N VAL A 534 21.03 -23.07 -10.56
CA VAL A 534 20.51 -23.96 -11.62
C VAL A 534 19.46 -23.21 -12.43
N PHE A 535 19.46 -23.41 -13.74
CA PHE A 535 18.56 -22.75 -14.67
C PHE A 535 17.78 -23.76 -15.50
N PHE A 536 16.47 -23.55 -15.61
CA PHE A 536 15.53 -24.40 -16.32
C PHE A 536 15.14 -23.76 -17.65
N LYS A 537 15.31 -24.52 -18.73
CA LYS A 537 14.80 -24.14 -20.07
C LYS A 537 13.28 -24.01 -20.05
N ALA A 538 12.72 -23.13 -20.87
CA ALA A 538 11.28 -23.05 -21.12
C ALA A 538 10.70 -24.44 -21.45
N GLY A 539 9.69 -24.86 -20.70
CA GLY A 539 9.16 -26.22 -20.76
C GLY A 539 8.27 -26.61 -19.58
N VAL A 540 7.64 -27.77 -19.73
CA VAL A 540 6.80 -28.41 -18.70
C VAL A 540 7.55 -29.61 -18.14
N TYR A 541 7.97 -29.51 -16.88
CA TYR A 541 8.74 -30.53 -16.17
C TYR A 541 7.79 -31.36 -15.31
N LYS A 542 7.68 -32.65 -15.61
CA LYS A 542 6.88 -33.59 -14.81
C LYS A 542 7.70 -34.03 -13.60
N VAL A 543 7.22 -33.70 -12.40
CA VAL A 543 7.87 -34.09 -11.15
C VAL A 543 7.24 -35.40 -10.66
N ASN A 544 7.99 -36.49 -10.78
CA ASN A 544 7.64 -37.82 -10.29
C ASN A 544 8.70 -38.26 -9.27
N GLY A 545 8.46 -38.03 -7.98
CA GLY A 545 9.46 -38.15 -6.91
C GLY A 545 10.07 -36.81 -6.48
N ASN A 546 11.03 -36.86 -5.56
CA ASN A 546 11.74 -35.68 -5.07
C ASN A 546 12.64 -35.04 -6.14
N ILE A 547 12.66 -33.71 -6.20
CA ILE A 547 13.74 -32.96 -6.87
C ILE A 547 15.02 -33.03 -6.03
N TYR A 548 14.89 -32.97 -4.71
CA TYR A 548 15.99 -33.19 -3.78
C TYR A 548 15.52 -33.87 -2.48
N THR A 549 16.34 -34.79 -1.99
CA THR A 549 16.22 -35.39 -0.66
C THR A 549 17.62 -35.44 -0.04
N GLY A 550 17.73 -35.09 1.23
CA GLY A 550 19.01 -34.85 1.89
C GLY A 550 18.98 -35.19 3.37
N ASN A 551 19.71 -34.41 4.18
CA ASN A 551 19.62 -34.55 5.63
C ASN A 551 18.22 -34.13 6.08
N THR A 552 17.51 -35.01 6.79
CA THR A 552 16.14 -34.76 7.26
C THR A 552 16.08 -34.29 8.72
N ALA A 553 17.21 -34.25 9.41
CA ALA A 553 17.37 -33.67 10.74
C ALA A 553 17.72 -32.18 10.66
N TRP A 554 17.08 -31.36 11.47
CA TRP A 554 17.28 -29.91 11.50
C TRP A 554 18.72 -29.55 11.88
N VAL A 555 19.48 -29.00 10.92
CA VAL A 555 20.88 -28.58 11.08
C VAL A 555 21.03 -27.19 10.49
N SER A 556 21.57 -26.24 11.25
CA SER A 556 21.75 -24.87 10.77
C SER A 556 22.98 -24.75 9.88
N ASN A 557 22.76 -24.39 8.61
CA ASN A 557 23.77 -24.16 7.59
C ASN A 557 23.36 -22.96 6.72
N ASN A 558 24.34 -22.16 6.31
CA ASN A 558 24.16 -21.05 5.37
C ASN A 558 24.36 -21.47 3.91
N ASN A 559 23.83 -22.65 3.55
CA ASN A 559 23.81 -23.16 2.18
C ASN A 559 22.55 -22.69 1.44
N TYR A 560 22.73 -22.24 0.20
CA TYR A 560 21.65 -21.74 -0.64
C TYR A 560 21.76 -22.29 -2.06
N ILE A 561 20.63 -22.67 -2.66
CA ILE A 561 20.54 -22.98 -4.09
C ILE A 561 19.45 -22.16 -4.74
N THR A 562 19.76 -21.53 -5.88
CA THR A 562 18.80 -20.81 -6.72
C THR A 562 18.37 -21.70 -7.88
N LEU A 563 17.08 -21.88 -8.06
CA LEU A 563 16.44 -22.60 -9.16
C LEU A 563 15.63 -21.58 -9.97
N GLU A 564 16.04 -21.27 -11.21
CA GLU A 564 15.48 -20.16 -12.00
C GLU A 564 14.98 -20.61 -13.38
N GLY A 565 13.77 -20.18 -13.76
CA GLY A 565 13.21 -20.42 -15.09
C GLY A 565 13.69 -19.42 -16.15
N GLU A 566 13.71 -19.88 -17.42
CA GLU A 566 14.25 -19.13 -18.58
C GLU A 566 13.67 -17.73 -18.78
N SER A 567 12.39 -17.54 -18.46
CA SER A 567 11.71 -16.25 -18.35
C SER A 567 10.40 -16.43 -17.57
N GLU A 568 9.74 -15.32 -17.22
CA GLU A 568 8.43 -15.34 -16.54
C GLU A 568 7.44 -16.27 -17.26
N ASN A 569 6.77 -17.13 -16.48
CA ASN A 569 5.82 -18.15 -16.95
C ASN A 569 6.33 -19.22 -17.93
N ALA A 570 7.62 -19.21 -18.32
CA ALA A 570 8.15 -20.12 -19.33
C ALA A 570 8.42 -21.55 -18.80
N VAL A 571 8.62 -21.69 -17.48
CA VAL A 571 8.88 -22.98 -16.83
C VAL A 571 7.73 -23.35 -15.93
N THR A 572 7.17 -24.54 -16.10
CA THR A 572 6.14 -25.08 -15.21
C THR A 572 6.52 -26.45 -14.68
N PHE A 573 6.61 -26.59 -13.36
CA PHE A 573 6.72 -27.87 -12.67
C PHE A 573 5.32 -28.41 -12.41
N VAL A 574 5.04 -29.62 -12.89
CA VAL A 574 3.71 -30.26 -12.83
C VAL A 574 3.79 -31.56 -12.05
N LYS A 575 2.96 -31.68 -11.02
CA LYS A 575 2.84 -32.86 -10.16
C LYS A 575 1.36 -33.19 -9.93
N THR A 576 0.90 -34.30 -10.51
CA THR A 576 -0.54 -34.61 -10.60
C THR A 576 -1.01 -35.80 -9.78
N THR A 577 -0.11 -36.74 -9.46
CA THR A 577 -0.49 -38.08 -8.95
C THR A 577 0.48 -38.63 -7.90
N ASP A 578 1.54 -37.90 -7.55
CA ASP A 578 2.53 -38.36 -6.56
C ASP A 578 2.25 -37.66 -5.23
N ASN A 579 1.73 -38.43 -4.28
CA ASN A 579 1.46 -38.03 -2.90
C ASN A 579 2.40 -38.70 -1.89
N SER A 580 3.36 -39.49 -2.37
CA SER A 580 4.23 -40.33 -1.54
C SER A 580 5.62 -39.71 -1.33
N HIS A 581 6.03 -38.81 -2.21
CA HIS A 581 7.31 -38.10 -2.13
C HIS A 581 7.06 -36.58 -2.04
N SER A 582 7.85 -35.87 -1.25
CA SER A 582 7.90 -34.39 -1.26
C SER A 582 8.60 -33.88 -2.53
N LEU A 583 8.38 -32.62 -2.94
CA LEU A 583 9.27 -31.94 -3.91
C LEU A 583 10.69 -31.85 -3.35
N ILE A 584 10.79 -31.44 -2.08
CA ILE A 584 12.02 -31.27 -1.32
C ILE A 584 11.82 -31.85 0.07
N ASP A 585 12.73 -32.72 0.51
CA ASP A 585 12.88 -33.12 1.92
C ASP A 585 14.36 -33.06 2.33
N ALA A 586 14.82 -31.87 2.72
CA ALA A 586 16.19 -31.62 3.16
C ALA A 586 16.28 -30.35 4.02
N THR A 587 16.58 -30.50 5.32
CA THR A 587 16.50 -29.45 6.33
C THR A 587 17.78 -28.62 6.53
N ASP A 588 18.81 -28.89 5.73
CA ASP A 588 20.17 -28.34 5.84
C ASP A 588 20.58 -27.38 4.70
N ILE A 589 19.64 -27.06 3.81
CA ILE A 589 19.82 -26.14 2.69
C ILE A 589 18.58 -25.24 2.49
N SER A 590 18.81 -24.01 2.05
CA SER A 590 17.76 -23.04 1.70
C SER A 590 17.56 -22.95 0.19
N PHE A 591 16.31 -22.88 -0.26
CA PHE A 591 15.96 -22.84 -1.69
C PHE A 591 15.47 -21.46 -2.13
N VAL A 592 15.90 -21.01 -3.30
CA VAL A 592 15.43 -19.77 -3.93
C VAL A 592 14.86 -20.11 -5.30
N PHE A 593 13.56 -20.03 -5.47
CA PHE A 593 12.89 -20.23 -6.76
C PHE A 593 12.64 -18.90 -7.44
N LYS A 594 12.87 -18.84 -8.76
CA LYS A 594 12.64 -17.64 -9.57
C LYS A 594 11.99 -17.97 -10.91
N ASN A 595 10.98 -17.23 -11.36
CA ASN A 595 10.34 -17.43 -12.67
C ASN A 595 9.82 -18.87 -12.93
N ILE A 596 9.42 -19.61 -11.88
CA ILE A 596 8.92 -20.99 -12.00
C ILE A 596 7.46 -21.04 -11.58
N ASN A 597 6.62 -21.57 -12.47
CA ASN A 597 5.24 -21.91 -12.15
C ASN A 597 5.19 -23.32 -11.56
N PHE A 598 4.35 -23.53 -10.56
CA PHE A 598 4.13 -24.83 -9.93
C PHE A 598 2.65 -25.19 -10.02
N HIS A 599 2.37 -26.38 -10.54
CA HIS A 599 1.01 -26.92 -10.62
C HIS A 599 0.93 -28.27 -9.88
N PHE A 600 0.33 -28.21 -8.70
CA PHE A 600 0.18 -29.32 -7.76
C PHE A 600 -1.29 -29.74 -7.67
N ALA A 601 -1.62 -30.96 -8.12
CA ALA A 601 -2.96 -31.54 -7.98
C ALA A 601 -3.04 -32.66 -6.92
N GLN A 602 -1.93 -33.38 -6.71
CA GLN A 602 -1.69 -34.26 -5.56
C GLN A 602 -0.25 -34.05 -5.09
N VAL A 603 -0.07 -34.06 -3.76
CA VAL A 603 1.16 -33.70 -3.06
C VAL A 603 1.30 -34.51 -1.79
N ALA A 604 2.51 -34.60 -1.25
CA ALA A 604 2.76 -35.23 0.04
C ALA A 604 2.21 -34.40 1.20
N SER A 605 2.10 -35.00 2.39
CA SER A 605 1.68 -34.34 3.65
C SER A 605 2.57 -33.16 4.04
N THR A 606 3.83 -33.18 3.58
CA THR A 606 4.71 -32.03 3.47
C THR A 606 5.40 -32.05 2.12
N GLU A 607 5.18 -31.02 1.30
CA GLU A 607 5.67 -30.99 -0.08
C GLU A 607 7.05 -30.31 -0.19
N ILE A 608 7.33 -29.30 0.64
CA ILE A 608 8.62 -28.61 0.71
C ILE A 608 9.06 -28.53 2.19
N LYS A 609 9.99 -29.39 2.59
CA LYS A 609 10.64 -29.36 3.91
C LYS A 609 12.09 -28.91 3.76
N CYS A 610 12.41 -27.71 4.23
CA CYS A 610 13.67 -27.01 3.93
C CYS A 610 14.19 -26.18 5.12
N SER A 611 15.45 -25.74 5.07
CA SER A 611 16.01 -24.79 6.05
C SER A 611 15.30 -23.42 5.98
N GLY A 612 15.02 -22.99 4.75
CA GLY A 612 14.35 -21.74 4.38
C GLY A 612 13.98 -21.77 2.90
N VAL A 613 12.97 -21.00 2.49
CA VAL A 613 12.60 -20.92 1.06
C VAL A 613 12.18 -19.52 0.64
N SER A 614 12.57 -19.13 -0.57
CA SER A 614 12.20 -17.86 -1.19
C SER A 614 11.62 -18.10 -2.58
N PHE A 615 10.57 -17.37 -2.95
CA PHE A 615 9.95 -17.41 -4.28
C PHE A 615 9.91 -15.99 -4.87
N TYR A 616 10.45 -15.81 -6.07
CA TYR A 616 10.41 -14.54 -6.80
C TYR A 616 9.72 -14.75 -8.15
N ASP A 617 8.65 -14.01 -8.41
CA ASP A 617 7.90 -14.09 -9.68
C ASP A 617 7.47 -15.53 -10.05
N CYS A 618 7.11 -16.31 -9.02
CA CYS A 618 6.65 -17.70 -9.13
C CYS A 618 5.12 -17.77 -8.96
N ASN A 619 4.44 -18.59 -9.77
CA ASN A 619 3.01 -18.84 -9.60
C ASN A 619 2.77 -20.26 -9.07
N ILE A 620 2.41 -20.37 -7.79
CA ILE A 620 2.13 -21.65 -7.13
C ILE A 620 0.62 -21.89 -7.13
N THR A 621 0.19 -22.96 -7.79
CA THR A 621 -1.20 -23.44 -7.76
C THR A 621 -1.26 -24.81 -7.12
N LEU A 622 -1.86 -24.90 -5.94
CA LEU A 622 -2.16 -26.14 -5.23
C LEU A 622 -3.68 -26.36 -5.20
N ARG A 623 -4.13 -27.46 -5.82
CA ARG A 623 -5.52 -27.90 -5.83
C ARG A 623 -5.61 -29.35 -5.36
N THR A 624 -5.73 -29.55 -4.05
CA THR A 624 -5.71 -30.89 -3.43
C THR A 624 -7.12 -31.45 -3.20
N ALA A 625 -7.27 -32.75 -3.46
CA ALA A 625 -8.45 -33.54 -3.15
C ALA A 625 -8.15 -34.51 -2.00
N GLY A 626 -8.91 -34.41 -0.91
CA GLY A 626 -8.93 -35.30 0.27
C GLY A 626 -7.59 -35.93 0.70
N TYR A 627 -6.94 -35.34 1.71
CA TYR A 627 -5.90 -36.05 2.48
C TYR A 627 -6.54 -36.73 3.70
N SER A 628 -6.16 -37.98 3.98
CA SER A 628 -6.79 -38.83 5.00
C SER A 628 -5.95 -39.04 6.27
N GLY A 629 -4.86 -38.28 6.46
CA GLY A 629 -4.03 -38.32 7.66
C GLY A 629 -4.25 -37.11 8.57
N ASP A 630 -3.67 -37.14 9.77
CA ASP A 630 -4.01 -36.24 10.89
C ASP A 630 -3.57 -34.77 10.73
N SER A 631 -2.65 -34.46 9.81
CA SER A 631 -2.22 -33.08 9.52
C SER A 631 -1.62 -32.92 8.12
N PHE A 632 -1.71 -31.72 7.56
CA PHE A 632 -1.11 -31.34 6.27
C PHE A 632 -0.48 -29.96 6.35
N THR A 633 0.77 -29.85 5.88
CA THR A 633 1.52 -28.60 5.81
C THR A 633 2.29 -28.51 4.50
N PHE A 634 1.92 -27.63 3.56
CA PHE A 634 2.55 -27.61 2.23
C PHE A 634 4.05 -27.22 2.28
N ILE A 635 4.44 -26.19 3.04
CA ILE A 635 5.83 -25.76 3.26
C ILE A 635 6.17 -25.82 4.75
N VAL A 636 7.30 -26.43 5.12
CA VAL A 636 7.89 -26.41 6.47
C VAL A 636 9.32 -25.82 6.40
N ALA A 637 9.58 -24.76 7.17
CA ALA A 637 10.85 -24.03 7.21
C ALA A 637 11.27 -23.63 8.65
N HIS A 638 11.94 -24.53 9.37
CA HIS A 638 12.23 -24.39 10.81
C HIS A 638 13.74 -24.40 11.12
N ASN A 639 14.48 -23.35 10.73
CA ASN A 639 15.90 -23.24 11.06
C ASN A 639 16.29 -21.90 11.68
N SER A 640 17.27 -21.88 12.59
CA SER A 640 17.61 -20.70 13.41
C SER A 640 18.23 -19.56 12.61
N ASP A 641 18.93 -19.88 11.52
CA ASP A 641 19.57 -18.84 10.70
C ASP A 641 18.66 -18.42 9.54
N ASN A 642 17.84 -19.35 9.02
CA ASN A 642 17.22 -19.23 7.70
C ASN A 642 15.74 -19.63 7.61
N GLY A 643 15.05 -19.91 8.72
CA GLY A 643 13.64 -20.36 8.80
C GLY A 643 12.56 -19.36 8.35
N VAL A 644 12.89 -18.48 7.41
CA VAL A 644 12.02 -17.46 6.83
C VAL A 644 11.48 -17.96 5.48
N VAL A 645 10.17 -17.83 5.28
CA VAL A 645 9.56 -17.99 3.96
C VAL A 645 9.39 -16.62 3.32
N ARG A 646 10.03 -16.43 2.17
CA ARG A 646 9.98 -15.18 1.40
C ARG A 646 9.17 -15.35 0.13
N MET A 647 8.37 -14.36 -0.22
CA MET A 647 7.72 -14.28 -1.52
C MET A 647 7.78 -12.84 -2.03
N ASN A 648 8.16 -12.62 -3.29
CA ASN A 648 8.08 -11.30 -3.90
C ASN A 648 7.62 -11.41 -5.36
N GLY A 649 6.46 -10.83 -5.66
CA GLY A 649 5.80 -11.01 -6.96
C GLY A 649 5.12 -12.37 -7.12
N GLY A 650 4.52 -12.61 -8.28
CA GLY A 650 3.82 -13.87 -8.59
C GLY A 650 2.52 -14.11 -7.80
N SER A 651 2.15 -15.38 -7.63
CA SER A 651 0.89 -15.77 -6.99
C SER A 651 0.95 -17.07 -6.21
N PHE A 652 0.07 -17.19 -5.20
CA PHE A 652 -0.11 -18.40 -4.40
C PHE A 652 -1.60 -18.73 -4.30
N THR A 653 -2.04 -19.79 -4.98
CA THR A 653 -3.42 -20.25 -5.02
C THR A 653 -3.54 -21.60 -4.34
N PHE A 654 -4.29 -21.69 -3.24
CA PHE A 654 -4.53 -22.93 -2.50
C PHE A 654 -6.05 -23.21 -2.41
N ILE A 655 -6.47 -24.29 -3.06
CA ILE A 655 -7.87 -24.72 -3.16
C ILE A 655 -8.01 -26.15 -2.62
N THR A 656 -8.93 -26.36 -1.68
CA THR A 656 -9.39 -27.69 -1.26
C THR A 656 -10.76 -27.98 -1.90
N VAL A 657 -11.01 -29.20 -2.37
CA VAL A 657 -12.24 -29.48 -3.15
C VAL A 657 -13.39 -30.12 -2.36
N SER A 658 -13.15 -30.99 -1.38
CA SER A 658 -14.11 -31.48 -0.38
C SER A 658 -13.47 -32.53 0.57
N GLY A 659 -14.11 -32.81 1.72
CA GLY A 659 -13.91 -34.06 2.46
C GLY A 659 -12.71 -34.17 3.42
N TRP A 660 -12.35 -33.10 4.13
CA TRP A 660 -11.23 -33.08 5.08
C TRP A 660 -11.68 -33.19 6.54
N THR A 661 -10.80 -33.68 7.42
CA THR A 661 -11.05 -33.85 8.88
C THR A 661 -10.05 -33.18 9.83
N PRO A 662 -8.82 -32.77 9.41
CA PRO A 662 -7.95 -31.90 10.21
C PRO A 662 -7.68 -30.53 9.55
N CYS A 663 -7.18 -29.60 10.38
CA CYS A 663 -6.73 -28.27 9.93
C CYS A 663 -5.57 -28.39 8.93
N ILE A 664 -5.56 -27.48 7.98
CA ILE A 664 -4.63 -27.46 6.85
C ILE A 664 -3.77 -26.21 6.94
N THR A 665 -2.46 -26.38 6.77
CA THR A 665 -1.50 -25.29 6.76
C THR A 665 -0.86 -25.17 5.37
N GLY A 666 -0.81 -23.95 4.82
CA GLY A 666 0.00 -23.63 3.65
C GLY A 666 1.49 -23.57 4.00
N ILE A 667 1.83 -22.73 4.97
CA ILE A 667 3.21 -22.42 5.34
C ILE A 667 3.38 -22.51 6.85
N ASP A 668 4.29 -23.38 7.31
CA ASP A 668 4.82 -23.40 8.68
C ASP A 668 6.29 -23.00 8.69
N CYS A 669 6.62 -21.98 9.47
CA CYS A 669 7.93 -21.33 9.44
C CYS A 669 8.24 -20.59 10.74
N TYR A 670 9.47 -20.08 10.87
CA TYR A 670 9.86 -19.18 11.96
C TYR A 670 9.77 -17.69 11.59
N GLY A 671 9.65 -17.34 10.31
CA GLY A 671 9.49 -15.95 9.85
C GLY A 671 8.86 -15.83 8.46
N VAL A 672 8.33 -14.64 8.14
CA VAL A 672 7.54 -14.35 6.94
C VAL A 672 7.94 -12.99 6.36
N ASP A 673 8.20 -12.96 5.05
CA ASP A 673 8.70 -11.79 4.32
C ASP A 673 8.05 -11.78 2.92
N ILE A 674 6.77 -11.36 2.83
CA ILE A 674 5.91 -11.56 1.66
C ILE A 674 5.45 -10.22 1.06
N HIS A 675 5.76 -9.99 -0.22
CA HIS A 675 5.53 -8.71 -0.89
C HIS A 675 4.95 -8.88 -2.31
N ASN A 676 4.08 -7.96 -2.74
CA ASN A 676 3.62 -7.87 -4.14
C ASN A 676 2.94 -9.16 -4.68
N CYS A 677 2.43 -10.04 -3.81
CA CYS A 677 1.87 -11.34 -4.21
C CYS A 677 0.34 -11.30 -4.34
N ASN A 678 -0.20 -12.07 -5.29
CA ASN A 678 -1.64 -12.38 -5.37
C ASN A 678 -1.93 -13.74 -4.72
N ILE A 679 -2.60 -13.74 -3.57
CA ILE A 679 -2.80 -14.90 -2.70
C ILE A 679 -4.29 -15.26 -2.68
N GLN A 680 -4.64 -16.46 -3.14
CA GLN A 680 -6.00 -16.97 -3.18
C GLN A 680 -6.16 -18.21 -2.31
N LEU A 681 -7.09 -18.16 -1.36
CA LEU A 681 -7.44 -19.26 -0.47
C LEU A 681 -8.91 -19.65 -0.69
N LYS A 682 -9.16 -20.94 -0.91
CA LYS A 682 -10.52 -21.47 -1.02
C LYS A 682 -10.65 -22.80 -0.31
N ASN A 683 -11.36 -22.79 0.81
CA ASN A 683 -11.72 -24.02 1.50
C ASN A 683 -13.08 -24.53 1.01
N GLY A 684 -13.08 -25.57 0.18
CA GLY A 684 -14.30 -26.23 -0.33
C GLY A 684 -14.87 -27.30 0.60
N ALA A 685 -14.22 -27.61 1.73
CA ALA A 685 -14.58 -28.75 2.57
C ALA A 685 -15.66 -28.48 3.63
N ASN A 686 -15.90 -27.22 4.01
CA ASN A 686 -16.85 -26.87 5.07
C ASN A 686 -17.66 -25.61 4.75
N SER A 687 -18.98 -25.78 4.64
CA SER A 687 -19.96 -24.71 4.38
C SER A 687 -20.68 -24.21 5.64
N ASN A 688 -20.29 -24.67 6.83
CA ASN A 688 -20.88 -24.20 8.07
C ASN A 688 -20.52 -22.73 8.30
N ASN A 689 -21.54 -21.86 8.23
CA ASN A 689 -21.44 -20.40 8.31
C ASN A 689 -21.08 -19.86 9.71
N ILE A 690 -20.48 -20.68 10.58
CA ILE A 690 -20.10 -20.34 11.94
C ILE A 690 -18.56 -20.40 12.06
N PRO A 691 -17.91 -19.32 12.50
CA PRO A 691 -16.48 -19.30 12.77
C PRO A 691 -16.11 -20.15 14.00
N SER A 692 -15.99 -21.47 13.84
CA SER A 692 -15.29 -22.32 14.81
C SER A 692 -13.77 -22.19 14.59
N GLY A 693 -13.01 -22.09 15.68
CA GLY A 693 -11.54 -22.14 15.65
C GLY A 693 -10.97 -23.56 15.54
N ASP A 694 -11.80 -24.52 15.12
CA ASP A 694 -11.58 -25.95 15.30
C ASP A 694 -11.46 -26.71 13.97
N SER A 695 -10.53 -27.67 13.99
CA SER A 695 -10.34 -28.87 13.14
C SER A 695 -10.49 -28.85 11.61
N LEU A 696 -11.03 -27.81 10.95
CA LEU A 696 -11.40 -27.85 9.52
C LEU A 696 -11.01 -26.58 8.74
N GLU A 697 -10.00 -25.84 9.19
CA GLU A 697 -9.62 -24.56 8.60
C GLU A 697 -8.44 -24.66 7.65
N LEU A 698 -8.48 -23.87 6.57
CA LEU A 698 -7.37 -23.69 5.64
C LEU A 698 -6.62 -22.40 6.00
N ASN A 699 -5.45 -22.55 6.60
CA ASN A 699 -4.59 -21.46 7.01
C ASN A 699 -3.52 -21.23 5.94
N PHE A 700 -3.33 -19.99 5.46
CA PHE A 700 -2.19 -19.70 4.58
C PHE A 700 -0.87 -19.82 5.35
N ILE A 701 -0.76 -19.16 6.51
CA ILE A 701 0.40 -19.27 7.39
C ILE A 701 0.00 -19.72 8.80
N TYR A 702 0.72 -20.70 9.33
CA TYR A 702 0.75 -21.09 10.73
C TYR A 702 2.20 -20.96 11.22
N GLN A 703 2.55 -19.91 11.96
CA GLN A 703 3.93 -19.73 12.40
C GLN A 703 4.16 -20.43 13.74
N THR A 704 4.89 -21.55 13.72
CA THR A 704 5.35 -22.23 14.94
C THR A 704 6.27 -21.31 15.73
N GLN A 705 6.01 -21.14 17.03
CA GLN A 705 6.81 -20.25 17.87
C GLN A 705 8.23 -20.81 18.04
N SER A 706 9.21 -20.10 17.48
CA SER A 706 10.63 -20.39 17.75
C SER A 706 10.95 -20.14 19.22
N ASN A 707 11.76 -20.99 19.84
CA ASN A 707 12.36 -20.71 21.15
C ASN A 707 13.36 -19.54 21.13
N ALA A 708 13.68 -19.01 19.93
CA ALA A 708 14.47 -17.80 19.74
C ALA A 708 13.72 -16.54 20.20
N THR A 709 14.48 -15.52 20.61
CA THR A 709 13.95 -14.25 21.12
C THR A 709 12.98 -13.58 20.13
N ARG A 710 11.84 -13.09 20.63
CA ARG A 710 10.87 -12.30 19.85
C ARG A 710 11.56 -11.16 19.11
N GLY A 711 11.54 -11.20 17.77
CA GLY A 711 12.06 -10.15 16.89
C GLY A 711 13.22 -10.54 15.96
N THR A 712 13.72 -11.78 16.02
CA THR A 712 14.86 -12.21 15.18
C THR A 712 14.56 -12.34 13.69
N TYR A 713 13.30 -12.62 13.31
CA TYR A 713 12.89 -12.81 11.91
C TYR A 713 11.90 -11.75 11.44
N PRO A 714 11.86 -11.42 10.13
CA PRO A 714 10.78 -10.63 9.55
C PRO A 714 9.44 -11.35 9.76
N ASN A 715 8.39 -10.57 9.99
CA ASN A 715 7.01 -11.04 10.15
C ASN A 715 6.07 -10.04 9.47
N ILE A 716 6.23 -9.89 8.15
CA ILE A 716 5.53 -8.88 7.36
C ILE A 716 4.94 -9.47 6.07
N MET A 717 3.74 -9.02 5.75
CA MET A 717 3.14 -9.08 4.42
C MET A 717 2.86 -7.65 3.96
N SER A 718 3.24 -7.24 2.75
CA SER A 718 2.78 -5.95 2.21
C SER A 718 2.55 -5.92 0.71
N HIS A 719 1.81 -4.93 0.21
CA HIS A 719 1.48 -4.79 -1.22
C HIS A 719 0.80 -6.04 -1.82
N CYS A 720 0.16 -6.86 -0.99
CA CYS A 720 -0.43 -8.13 -1.42
C CYS A 720 -1.93 -7.99 -1.73
N THR A 721 -2.43 -8.86 -2.61
CA THR A 721 -3.87 -9.04 -2.82
C THR A 721 -4.28 -10.38 -2.25
N PHE A 722 -5.22 -10.41 -1.30
CA PHE A 722 -5.75 -11.61 -0.69
C PHE A 722 -7.19 -11.85 -1.12
N LYS A 723 -7.52 -13.08 -1.54
CA LYS A 723 -8.88 -13.50 -1.89
C LYS A 723 -9.22 -14.80 -1.16
N CYS A 724 -10.01 -14.68 -0.10
CA CYS A 724 -10.34 -15.75 0.84
C CYS A 724 -11.82 -16.16 0.68
N SER A 725 -12.10 -17.46 0.70
CA SER A 725 -13.45 -18.03 0.57
C SER A 725 -13.59 -19.37 1.31
N GLY A 726 -14.74 -19.61 1.91
CA GLY A 726 -14.96 -20.68 2.90
C GLY A 726 -14.22 -20.44 4.23
N ASN A 727 -14.10 -21.50 5.03
CA ASN A 727 -13.39 -21.46 6.33
C ASN A 727 -11.86 -21.38 6.11
N THR A 728 -11.35 -20.17 5.99
CA THR A 728 -9.94 -19.87 5.68
C THR A 728 -9.42 -18.75 6.58
N SER A 729 -8.16 -18.81 6.98
CA SER A 729 -7.44 -17.67 7.55
C SER A 729 -6.15 -17.36 6.80
N ILE A 730 -5.80 -16.07 6.70
CA ILE A 730 -4.49 -15.66 6.18
C ILE A 730 -3.39 -15.97 7.22
N ILE A 731 -3.62 -15.62 8.49
CA ILE A 731 -2.69 -15.84 9.60
C ILE A 731 -3.34 -16.73 10.66
N ALA A 732 -2.58 -17.70 11.17
CA ALA A 732 -2.97 -18.57 12.26
C ALA A 732 -1.82 -18.78 13.26
N SER A 733 -1.41 -17.73 14.00
CA SER A 733 -0.58 -17.81 15.23
C SER A 733 -0.10 -16.41 15.68
N THR A 734 1.07 -15.99 15.19
CA THR A 734 2.00 -14.97 15.73
C THR A 734 1.68 -13.52 15.33
N GLU A 735 2.55 -12.62 15.79
CA GLU A 735 2.61 -11.20 15.41
C GLU A 735 3.11 -10.97 13.97
N ILE A 736 2.38 -11.46 12.97
CA ILE A 736 2.58 -11.05 11.57
C ILE A 736 1.83 -9.73 11.34
N SER A 737 2.52 -8.77 10.71
CA SER A 737 1.96 -7.49 10.27
C SER A 737 1.51 -7.57 8.81
N ILE A 738 0.39 -6.93 8.46
CA ILE A 738 -0.05 -6.79 7.07
C ILE A 738 -0.20 -5.30 6.77
N THR A 739 0.48 -4.80 5.74
CA THR A 739 0.37 -3.39 5.32
C THR A 739 0.09 -3.22 3.84
N GLU A 740 -0.55 -2.10 3.47
CA GLU A 740 -0.65 -1.64 2.07
C GLU A 740 -1.25 -2.70 1.12
N SER A 741 -2.14 -3.55 1.64
CA SER A 741 -2.67 -4.73 0.97
C SER A 741 -4.18 -4.65 0.76
N GLU A 742 -4.68 -5.29 -0.30
CA GLU A 742 -6.11 -5.45 -0.57
C GLU A 742 -6.57 -6.85 -0.13
N ILE A 743 -7.63 -6.94 0.68
CA ILE A 743 -8.10 -8.19 1.29
C ILE A 743 -9.59 -8.36 1.01
N THR A 744 -9.95 -9.42 0.29
CA THR A 744 -11.34 -9.81 0.04
C THR A 744 -11.70 -11.08 0.83
N LEU A 745 -12.69 -10.96 1.71
CA LEU A 745 -13.32 -12.06 2.44
C LEU A 745 -14.69 -12.34 1.81
N ALA A 746 -14.82 -13.44 1.08
CA ALA A 746 -15.99 -13.74 0.26
C ALA A 746 -17.14 -14.43 1.02
N ASP A 747 -16.88 -14.97 2.22
CA ASP A 747 -17.84 -15.71 3.03
C ASP A 747 -17.72 -15.35 4.52
N LYS A 748 -18.76 -15.65 5.31
CA LYS A 748 -18.81 -15.35 6.77
C LYS A 748 -17.74 -16.06 7.61
N SER A 749 -17.16 -17.14 7.09
CA SER A 749 -16.16 -17.98 7.76
C SER A 749 -14.71 -17.65 7.37
N SER A 750 -14.50 -16.70 6.44
CA SER A 750 -13.14 -16.25 6.08
C SER A 750 -12.61 -15.21 7.08
N LYS A 751 -11.35 -15.35 7.49
CA LYS A 751 -10.69 -14.59 8.56
C LYS A 751 -9.39 -13.97 8.04
N ILE A 752 -8.96 -12.86 8.64
CA ILE A 752 -7.64 -12.27 8.40
C ILE A 752 -6.63 -12.90 9.37
N SER A 753 -6.99 -13.02 10.64
CA SER A 753 -6.16 -13.69 11.65
C SER A 753 -7.02 -14.32 12.74
N HIS A 754 -6.62 -15.50 13.22
CA HIS A 754 -7.24 -16.20 14.35
C HIS A 754 -6.21 -17.01 15.15
N TYR A 755 -6.32 -17.04 16.48
CA TYR A 755 -5.58 -17.97 17.34
C TYR A 755 -6.06 -17.93 18.81
N ALA A 756 -5.80 -19.00 19.57
CA ALA A 756 -6.19 -19.19 20.97
C ALA A 756 -5.16 -18.69 22.03
N THR A 757 -4.57 -17.51 21.84
CA THR A 757 -3.86 -16.83 22.95
C THR A 757 -4.85 -16.14 23.90
N SER A 758 -4.55 -16.11 25.20
CA SER A 758 -5.38 -15.40 26.17
C SER A 758 -5.51 -13.92 25.79
N SER A 759 -6.71 -13.35 25.93
CA SER A 759 -7.04 -11.96 25.57
C SER A 759 -6.28 -10.89 26.40
N SER A 760 -5.40 -11.33 27.30
CA SER A 760 -4.49 -10.52 28.12
C SER A 760 -3.14 -10.20 27.47
N GLN A 761 -2.79 -10.79 26.31
CA GLN A 761 -1.52 -10.49 25.63
C GLN A 761 -1.63 -9.21 24.76
N THR A 762 -0.68 -8.28 24.95
CA THR A 762 -0.47 -7.15 24.03
C THR A 762 0.33 -7.63 22.83
N LEU A 763 -0.26 -7.60 21.64
CA LEU A 763 0.45 -7.89 20.40
C LEU A 763 1.19 -6.66 19.87
N ARG A 764 2.30 -6.86 19.14
CA ARG A 764 3.08 -5.80 18.47
C ARG A 764 2.93 -5.73 16.95
N ASN A 765 2.08 -6.57 16.36
CA ASN A 765 1.81 -6.54 14.93
C ASN A 765 0.94 -5.36 14.49
N ILE A 766 1.17 -4.94 13.25
CA ILE A 766 0.56 -3.77 12.62
C ILE A 766 -0.33 -4.22 11.46
N PHE A 767 -1.55 -3.69 11.42
CA PHE A 767 -2.46 -3.76 10.29
C PHE A 767 -2.66 -2.33 9.77
N ALA A 768 -1.92 -1.93 8.74
CA ALA A 768 -1.88 -0.52 8.30
C ALA A 768 -2.12 -0.30 6.80
N ASN A 769 -2.83 0.78 6.44
CA ASN A 769 -3.05 1.19 5.05
C ASN A 769 -3.71 0.12 4.15
N ASN A 770 -4.42 -0.85 4.72
CA ASN A 770 -5.06 -1.93 3.96
C ASN A 770 -6.48 -1.55 3.51
N ARG A 771 -6.95 -2.20 2.44
CA ARG A 771 -8.34 -2.13 1.99
C ARG A 771 -9.01 -3.48 2.20
N VAL A 772 -10.01 -3.53 3.07
CA VAL A 772 -10.72 -4.76 3.45
C VAL A 772 -12.14 -4.74 2.90
N HIS A 773 -12.41 -5.73 2.05
CA HIS A 773 -13.70 -6.03 1.43
C HIS A 773 -14.29 -7.29 2.06
N SER A 774 -15.39 -7.18 2.80
CA SER A 774 -16.13 -8.35 3.33
C SER A 774 -17.56 -8.38 2.81
N THR A 775 -17.93 -9.47 2.13
CA THR A 775 -19.34 -9.79 1.80
C THR A 775 -20.05 -10.44 2.99
N GLY A 776 -19.29 -11.04 3.91
CA GLY A 776 -19.80 -11.55 5.19
C GLY A 776 -20.06 -10.43 6.19
N SER A 777 -20.93 -10.70 7.16
CA SER A 777 -21.21 -9.78 8.28
C SER A 777 -20.03 -9.65 9.26
N TYR A 778 -18.99 -10.47 9.14
CA TYR A 778 -17.93 -10.61 10.13
C TYR A 778 -16.55 -10.37 9.52
N VAL A 779 -15.67 -9.74 10.29
CA VAL A 779 -14.24 -9.61 10.01
C VAL A 779 -13.47 -9.99 11.28
N TYR A 780 -12.82 -11.15 11.26
CA TYR A 780 -12.00 -11.66 12.36
C TYR A 780 -10.53 -11.33 12.14
N MET A 781 -9.91 -10.69 13.13
CA MET A 781 -8.51 -10.31 13.13
C MET A 781 -7.93 -10.24 14.54
N ARG A 782 -6.59 -10.21 14.66
CA ARG A 782 -5.88 -10.09 15.95
C ARG A 782 -4.61 -9.24 15.74
N PHE A 783 -4.74 -7.93 15.87
CA PHE A 783 -3.64 -6.97 15.71
C PHE A 783 -3.54 -5.98 16.89
N GLY A 784 -2.31 -5.64 17.26
CA GLY A 784 -2.02 -4.65 18.30
C GLY A 784 -2.15 -3.20 17.81
N VAL A 785 -1.91 -2.95 16.53
CA VAL A 785 -2.12 -1.63 15.90
C VAL A 785 -2.94 -1.82 14.62
N ILE A 786 -4.03 -1.07 14.47
CA ILE A 786 -4.92 -1.08 13.30
C ILE A 786 -5.05 0.38 12.83
N THR A 787 -4.37 0.77 11.75
CA THR A 787 -4.31 2.19 11.39
C THR A 787 -4.48 2.49 9.90
N CYS A 788 -5.15 3.58 9.56
CA CYS A 788 -5.33 4.06 8.18
C CYS A 788 -5.94 3.03 7.19
N ASN A 789 -6.68 2.02 7.66
CA ASN A 789 -7.33 1.03 6.81
C ASN A 789 -8.73 1.48 6.36
N SER A 790 -9.20 0.98 5.22
CA SER A 790 -10.59 1.10 4.78
C SER A 790 -11.33 -0.21 4.94
N PHE A 791 -12.50 -0.19 5.59
CA PHE A 791 -13.38 -1.35 5.79
C PHE A 791 -14.73 -1.14 5.10
N GLY A 792 -15.17 -2.09 4.29
CA GLY A 792 -16.48 -2.05 3.63
C GLY A 792 -16.77 -3.31 2.80
N ARG A 793 -17.76 -3.21 1.91
CA ARG A 793 -18.08 -4.24 0.91
C ARG A 793 -17.74 -3.70 -0.50
N ALA A 794 -17.36 -4.58 -1.43
CA ALA A 794 -16.85 -4.17 -2.74
C ALA A 794 -17.89 -3.51 -3.67
N ASP A 795 -19.19 -3.74 -3.41
CA ASP A 795 -20.33 -3.32 -4.22
C ASP A 795 -21.15 -2.16 -3.61
N THR A 796 -20.91 -1.76 -2.34
CA THR A 796 -21.79 -0.84 -1.61
C THR A 796 -21.43 0.65 -1.72
N TYR A 797 -20.45 1.08 -2.51
CA TYR A 797 -20.08 2.52 -2.59
C TYR A 797 -21.22 3.42 -3.09
N GLY A 798 -22.21 2.89 -3.81
CA GLY A 798 -23.42 3.63 -4.23
C GLY A 798 -24.70 3.33 -3.44
N SER A 799 -24.84 2.13 -2.87
CA SER A 799 -26.11 1.64 -2.30
C SER A 799 -25.93 1.05 -0.89
N VAL A 800 -25.58 1.91 0.06
CA VAL A 800 -25.44 1.53 1.48
C VAL A 800 -26.82 1.38 2.11
N SER A 801 -27.35 0.15 2.16
CA SER A 801 -28.57 -0.14 2.91
C SER A 801 -28.28 -0.17 4.41
N SER A 802 -29.11 0.52 5.19
CA SER A 802 -29.06 0.51 6.66
C SER A 802 -29.35 -0.85 7.29
N SER A 803 -29.77 -1.85 6.51
CA SER A 803 -30.09 -3.21 6.97
C SER A 803 -28.86 -4.11 7.21
N TYR A 804 -27.66 -3.73 6.74
CA TYR A 804 -26.45 -4.56 6.90
C TYR A 804 -25.56 -4.06 8.02
N SER A 805 -25.60 -4.77 9.15
CA SER A 805 -24.63 -4.61 10.24
C SER A 805 -23.42 -5.52 10.03
N TYR A 806 -22.24 -4.91 10.13
CA TYR A 806 -20.94 -5.57 10.07
C TYR A 806 -20.30 -5.60 11.46
N TYR A 807 -19.43 -6.58 11.69
CA TYR A 807 -18.82 -6.84 12.98
C TYR A 807 -17.31 -7.01 12.84
N LEU A 808 -16.53 -6.11 13.46
CA LEU A 808 -15.08 -6.23 13.56
C LEU A 808 -14.73 -6.89 14.90
N TYR A 809 -14.22 -8.12 14.84
CA TYR A 809 -13.74 -8.87 16.00
C TYR A 809 -12.21 -8.76 16.08
N ASN A 810 -11.71 -8.07 17.10
CA ASN A 810 -10.29 -7.95 17.43
C ASN A 810 -10.08 -8.12 18.95
N GLU A 811 -10.05 -9.38 19.40
CA GLU A 811 -10.09 -9.78 20.82
C GLU A 811 -8.79 -9.57 21.60
N VAL A 812 -7.90 -8.70 21.11
CA VAL A 812 -6.62 -8.34 21.72
C VAL A 812 -6.57 -6.86 22.08
N CYS A 813 -5.67 -6.49 23.00
CA CYS A 813 -5.43 -5.09 23.33
C CYS A 813 -4.86 -4.38 22.09
N CYS A 814 -5.49 -3.30 21.64
CA CYS A 814 -5.22 -2.70 20.33
C CYS A 814 -5.37 -1.17 20.31
N SER A 815 -4.59 -0.50 19.46
CA SER A 815 -4.80 0.90 19.07
C SER A 815 -5.43 0.95 17.68
N ILE A 816 -6.54 1.67 17.51
CA ILE A 816 -7.30 1.75 16.26
C ILE A 816 -7.43 3.22 15.83
N THR A 817 -6.69 3.68 14.82
CA THR A 817 -6.61 5.11 14.48
C THR A 817 -6.67 5.40 12.98
N GLY A 818 -7.33 6.48 12.55
CA GLY A 818 -7.34 6.92 11.14
C GLY A 818 -8.06 5.99 10.17
N ASN A 819 -8.78 4.98 10.64
CA ASN A 819 -9.48 4.02 9.78
C ASN A 819 -10.79 4.62 9.22
N PHE A 820 -11.22 4.14 8.06
CA PHE A 820 -12.44 4.58 7.36
C PHE A 820 -13.43 3.42 7.24
N PHE A 821 -14.64 3.58 7.76
CA PHE A 821 -15.69 2.55 7.75
C PHE A 821 -16.85 2.94 6.83
N VAL A 822 -17.24 2.03 5.93
CA VAL A 822 -18.39 2.17 5.03
C VAL A 822 -19.53 1.28 5.52
N GLY A 823 -20.72 1.86 5.76
CA GLY A 823 -21.87 1.15 6.34
C GLY A 823 -21.84 1.09 7.87
N SER A 824 -22.72 0.26 8.45
CA SER A 824 -22.88 0.16 9.91
C SER A 824 -21.99 -0.93 10.52
N TRP A 825 -21.15 -0.57 11.49
CA TRP A 825 -20.15 -1.44 12.11
C TRP A 825 -20.29 -1.49 13.64
N SER A 826 -20.16 -2.68 14.21
CA SER A 826 -20.00 -2.91 15.65
C SER A 826 -18.61 -3.47 15.95
N LEU A 827 -17.89 -2.84 16.87
CA LEU A 827 -16.53 -3.20 17.25
C LEU A 827 -16.51 -4.07 18.52
N TYR A 828 -15.88 -5.23 18.41
CA TYR A 828 -15.68 -6.21 19.48
C TYR A 828 -14.19 -6.27 19.79
N LEU A 829 -13.76 -5.45 20.76
CA LEU A 829 -12.35 -5.20 21.07
C LEU A 829 -11.93 -5.82 22.41
N GLY A 830 -10.66 -6.25 22.49
CA GLY A 830 -10.03 -6.84 23.67
C GLY A 830 -9.99 -5.94 24.92
N SER A 831 -9.61 -6.53 26.05
CA SER A 831 -10.06 -6.10 27.39
C SER A 831 -9.24 -5.00 28.09
N ARG A 832 -8.38 -4.24 27.39
CA ARG A 832 -7.69 -3.06 27.95
C ARG A 832 -7.52 -1.92 26.93
N ASN A 833 -7.88 -0.71 27.35
CA ASN A 833 -7.45 0.60 26.79
C ASN A 833 -7.39 0.72 25.25
N ALA A 834 -8.41 0.22 24.56
CA ALA A 834 -8.49 0.37 23.10
C ALA A 834 -8.95 1.79 22.70
N THR A 835 -7.99 2.65 22.34
CA THR A 835 -8.27 3.94 21.70
C THR A 835 -8.76 3.69 20.29
N VAL A 836 -9.98 4.15 19.98
CA VAL A 836 -10.57 4.08 18.63
C VAL A 836 -10.79 5.49 18.12
N THR A 837 -10.24 5.80 16.94
CA THR A 837 -10.47 7.03 16.17
C THR A 837 -10.60 6.65 14.70
N GLY A 838 -11.68 7.06 14.04
CA GLY A 838 -11.94 6.73 12.65
C GLY A 838 -13.08 7.54 12.06
N ASN A 839 -13.11 7.61 10.73
CA ASN A 839 -14.12 8.31 9.94
C ASN A 839 -15.17 7.33 9.40
N MET A 840 -16.38 7.81 9.09
CA MET A 840 -17.48 6.98 8.60
C MET A 840 -18.09 7.51 7.30
N TYR A 841 -18.66 6.61 6.50
CA TYR A 841 -19.51 6.93 5.37
C TYR A 841 -20.81 6.13 5.39
N LYS A 842 -21.94 6.85 5.50
CA LYS A 842 -23.33 6.34 5.43
C LYS A 842 -23.57 5.09 6.30
N GLY A 843 -23.42 5.24 7.62
CA GLY A 843 -23.69 4.17 8.60
C GLY A 843 -23.45 4.62 10.05
N SER A 844 -23.49 3.66 10.98
CA SER A 844 -23.23 3.88 12.40
C SER A 844 -22.06 3.05 12.92
N LEU A 845 -21.24 3.61 13.82
CA LEU A 845 -20.16 2.89 14.51
C LEU A 845 -20.56 2.71 15.98
N SER A 846 -20.54 1.48 16.47
CA SER A 846 -20.91 1.14 17.84
C SER A 846 -19.86 0.25 18.49
N LYS A 847 -19.77 0.32 19.82
CA LYS A 847 -18.90 -0.52 20.65
C LYS A 847 -19.76 -1.60 21.32
N SER A 848 -19.31 -2.86 21.33
CA SER A 848 -19.99 -3.92 22.08
C SER A 848 -20.02 -3.63 23.59
N SER A 849 -21.10 -4.04 24.26
CA SER A 849 -21.27 -3.96 25.72
C SER A 849 -20.22 -4.78 26.50
N THR A 850 -19.59 -5.75 25.87
CA THR A 850 -18.54 -6.60 26.46
C THR A 850 -17.12 -6.00 26.40
N SER A 851 -16.91 -4.91 25.66
CA SER A 851 -15.58 -4.29 25.52
C SER A 851 -15.31 -3.24 26.60
N THR A 852 -14.11 -3.23 27.19
CA THR A 852 -13.77 -2.42 28.38
C THR A 852 -12.95 -1.15 28.10
N GLY A 853 -12.49 -0.91 26.86
CA GLY A 853 -11.68 0.27 26.50
C GLY A 853 -12.45 1.58 26.28
N THR A 854 -11.76 2.72 26.42
CA THR A 854 -12.29 4.07 26.18
C THR A 854 -12.31 4.41 24.69
N VAL A 855 -13.50 4.55 24.11
CA VAL A 855 -13.70 4.86 22.67
C VAL A 855 -14.06 6.34 22.51
N THR A 856 -13.29 7.06 21.68
CA THR A 856 -13.51 8.49 21.39
C THR A 856 -13.89 8.65 19.93
N MET A 857 -15.19 8.59 19.63
CA MET A 857 -15.69 8.66 18.25
C MET A 857 -15.63 10.09 17.71
N ALA A 858 -14.88 10.29 16.63
CA ALA A 858 -14.92 11.52 15.84
C ALA A 858 -15.94 11.38 14.71
N ASN A 859 -17.18 11.80 14.95
CA ASN A 859 -18.26 11.73 13.95
C ASN A 859 -18.10 12.80 12.85
N ASN A 860 -17.16 12.60 11.93
CA ASN A 860 -17.05 13.41 10.72
C ASN A 860 -17.60 12.66 9.50
N VAL A 861 -18.89 12.88 9.25
CA VAL A 861 -19.60 13.12 7.97
C VAL A 861 -21.05 12.70 8.21
N ALA A 862 -21.84 13.62 8.76
CA ALA A 862 -23.27 13.58 8.56
C ALA A 862 -23.52 14.00 7.10
N ALA A 863 -24.07 13.10 6.30
CA ALA A 863 -24.66 13.43 5.01
C ALA A 863 -26.19 13.48 5.19
N ASN A 864 -26.66 14.59 5.75
CA ASN A 864 -27.84 15.28 5.25
C ASN A 864 -27.33 16.47 4.45
#